data_AF-A0A257NAT8-F1
#
_entry.id   AF-A0A257NAT8-F1
#
_cell.length_a   1.000
_cell.length_b   1.000
_cell.length_c   1.000
_cell.angle_alpha   90.00
_cell.angle_beta   90.00
_cell.angle_gamma   90.00
#
_symmetry.space_group_name_H-M   'P 1'
#
loop_
_entity.id
_entity.type
_entity.pdbx_description
1 polymer ?
#
loop_
_entity_poly.entity_id
_entity_poly.type
_entity_poly.pdbx_seq_one_letter_code
_entity_poly.pdbx_strand_id
1 'polypeptide(L)'
;TTLRSQLYYNSRIFINEMFNFIIAKIVELQSKQVPATAIGLFRLFYGLVTLQEIFFLLYFNHLIFDPIPYIDVEFPMIPFFLCLWGVIASFIIFGYRYQFAIISNYIFWIVFVNFTSMQRDFDGGFDSFMTGAGFFLLFMPGDRAFSIDNLRYKISTPFTHYNTYPKPTVSSLAYYLPVLICLGFLYFDSAVHKLFAEHWRNGLGSWLPSTQPYYVSAIDMSFLLNNELLQKTIGYTILIFQFTFIFFFSNRRLRCVYLFIGLGLHLGITLSLNIYPFGMGMLTFYILLVPFSWWRAMGKLLTAKQPTLTVFYDKQCPLCNRTVLIFNHFDIFSCIDFKNAQDHAAHYPALAALSHETLLTDLYALDKNNRIYSGVSTYIQILLKMRYLYPLGMILSLPGIRQIAEKKYRAIADSRARISCSSECLVSPKLQDNNLYHQIFECFATRKPKAFSRKLAKIVIALLVLQLNTTIHYGLIYRLDLAAKNSPISAPIAEASNSLIMLSLTFFGITPHALYLHDHFAGYDHILAITYTDQNGTERWLPFVNQQGRLLAPNWGRVHSMWANIAVTPTINNTRLQKFIMKVTAFWGPKIGLNLDNTVFHIKLKKINAPAYWVHDQLHQNFSSPWTTIGTVKWTDKLISFDLPDNINSL
;
A
#
# COMPACT_ATOMS: atom_id res chain seq x y z
N THR A 1 -6.29 47.70 -23.72
CA THR A 1 -5.90 47.92 -22.30
C THR A 1 -7.03 47.58 -21.32
N THR A 2 -8.28 47.92 -21.61
CA THR A 2 -9.48 47.62 -20.79
C THR A 2 -9.83 46.13 -20.66
N LEU A 3 -9.69 45.32 -21.71
CA LEU A 3 -9.93 43.86 -21.63
C LEU A 3 -8.91 43.15 -20.73
N ARG A 4 -7.64 43.59 -20.79
CA ARG A 4 -6.53 43.00 -20.02
C ARG A 4 -6.63 43.35 -18.54
N SER A 5 -7.07 44.56 -18.20
CA SER A 5 -7.35 44.97 -16.81
C SER A 5 -8.57 44.25 -16.24
N GLN A 6 -9.60 44.00 -17.06
CA GLN A 6 -10.81 43.30 -16.63
C GLN A 6 -10.59 41.79 -16.44
N LEU A 7 -9.84 41.15 -17.33
CA LEU A 7 -9.39 39.76 -17.14
C LEU A 7 -8.48 39.62 -15.91
N TYR A 8 -7.57 40.57 -15.69
CA TYR A 8 -6.72 40.59 -14.51
C TYR A 8 -7.54 40.76 -13.21
N TYR A 9 -8.51 41.68 -13.20
CA TYR A 9 -9.40 41.90 -12.06
C TYR A 9 -10.25 40.66 -11.75
N ASN A 10 -10.87 40.05 -12.77
CA ASN A 10 -11.69 38.84 -12.61
C ASN A 10 -10.86 37.63 -12.14
N SER A 11 -9.65 37.46 -12.66
CA SER A 11 -8.75 36.38 -12.21
C SER A 11 -8.36 36.52 -10.74
N ARG A 12 -8.15 37.76 -10.27
CA ARG A 12 -7.78 38.06 -8.88
C ARG A 12 -8.94 37.79 -7.92
N ILE A 13 -10.16 38.08 -8.33
CA ILE A 13 -11.38 37.75 -7.57
C ILE A 13 -11.52 36.24 -7.45
N PHE A 14 -11.46 35.51 -8.57
CA PHE A 14 -11.61 34.04 -8.57
C PHE A 14 -10.56 33.34 -7.71
N ILE A 15 -9.28 33.74 -7.80
CA ILE A 15 -8.21 33.18 -6.97
C ILE A 15 -8.47 33.44 -5.48
N ASN A 16 -8.93 34.64 -5.13
CA ASN A 16 -9.28 34.99 -3.75
C ASN A 16 -10.48 34.18 -3.23
N GLU A 17 -11.51 33.99 -4.04
CA GLU A 17 -12.67 33.17 -3.69
C GLU A 17 -12.30 31.70 -3.48
N MET A 18 -11.52 31.11 -4.40
CA MET A 18 -11.02 29.75 -4.27
C MET A 18 -10.15 29.58 -3.02
N PHE A 19 -9.25 30.53 -2.75
CA PHE A 19 -8.40 30.49 -1.56
C PHE A 19 -9.23 30.55 -0.27
N ASN A 20 -10.24 31.44 -0.22
CA ASN A 20 -11.14 31.56 0.92
C ASN A 20 -11.99 30.30 1.12
N PHE A 21 -12.48 29.70 0.03
CA PHE A 21 -13.21 28.43 0.08
C PHE A 21 -12.36 27.30 0.67
N ILE A 22 -11.12 27.16 0.20
CA ILE A 22 -10.17 26.14 0.70
C ILE A 22 -9.90 26.37 2.21
N ILE A 23 -9.66 27.62 2.63
CA ILE A 23 -9.46 27.95 4.05
C ILE A 23 -10.68 27.55 4.87
N ALA A 24 -11.89 27.91 4.42
CA ALA A 24 -13.12 27.59 5.13
C ALA A 24 -13.28 26.06 5.29
N LYS A 25 -12.99 25.29 4.24
CA LYS A 25 -13.03 23.82 4.29
C LYS A 25 -11.96 23.22 5.20
N ILE A 26 -10.75 23.76 5.20
CA ILE A 26 -9.69 23.33 6.12
C ILE A 26 -10.14 23.55 7.57
N VAL A 27 -10.69 24.72 7.90
CA VAL A 27 -11.16 25.03 9.27
C VAL A 27 -12.31 24.10 9.67
N GLU A 28 -13.28 23.89 8.78
CA GLU A 28 -14.40 22.97 8.99
C GLU A 28 -13.89 21.55 9.34
N LEU A 29 -13.03 20.98 8.50
CA LEU A 29 -12.52 19.63 8.68
C LEU A 29 -11.56 19.52 9.88
N GLN A 30 -10.75 20.55 10.12
CA GLN A 30 -9.81 20.61 11.23
C GLN A 30 -10.54 20.55 12.58
N SER A 31 -11.62 21.30 12.73
CA SER A 31 -12.40 21.38 13.98
C SER A 31 -13.16 20.10 14.33
N LYS A 32 -13.45 19.25 13.33
CA LYS A 32 -14.26 18.03 13.51
C LYS A 32 -13.40 16.84 13.91
N GLN A 33 -13.56 16.37 15.14
CA GLN A 33 -12.90 15.17 15.66
C GLN A 33 -13.66 13.89 15.30
N VAL A 34 -12.93 12.86 14.86
CA VAL A 34 -13.46 11.55 14.44
C VAL A 34 -12.57 10.42 14.97
N PRO A 35 -13.06 9.17 15.07
CA PRO A 35 -12.23 8.04 15.53
C PRO A 35 -11.00 7.83 14.65
N ALA A 36 -9.86 7.45 15.24
CA ALA A 36 -8.61 7.17 14.52
C ALA A 36 -8.52 5.75 13.91
N THR A 37 -9.56 4.91 14.10
CA THR A 37 -9.58 3.49 13.71
C THR A 37 -9.11 3.24 12.28
N ALA A 38 -9.67 3.96 11.30
CA ALA A 38 -9.33 3.74 9.90
C ALA A 38 -7.96 4.30 9.51
N ILE A 39 -7.41 5.31 10.22
CA ILE A 39 -6.02 5.75 10.05
C ILE A 39 -5.05 4.64 10.49
N GLY A 40 -5.31 3.99 11.63
CA GLY A 40 -4.51 2.87 12.11
C GLY A 40 -4.52 1.68 11.14
N LEU A 41 -5.69 1.37 10.57
CA LEU A 41 -5.81 0.34 9.53
C LEU A 41 -5.12 0.76 8.23
N PHE A 42 -5.30 2.00 7.77
CA PHE A 42 -4.61 2.53 6.58
C PHE A 42 -3.10 2.37 6.68
N ARG A 43 -2.50 2.77 7.83
CA ARG A 43 -1.08 2.56 8.12
C ARG A 43 -0.68 1.09 8.04
N LEU A 44 -1.47 0.21 8.68
CA LEU A 44 -1.22 -1.23 8.69
C LEU A 44 -1.19 -1.80 7.26
N PHE A 45 -2.21 -1.51 6.45
CA PHE A 45 -2.29 -2.05 5.09
C PHE A 45 -1.26 -1.43 4.15
N TYR A 46 -0.95 -0.14 4.28
CA TYR A 46 0.18 0.48 3.56
C TYR A 46 1.50 -0.24 3.87
N GLY A 47 1.75 -0.53 5.15
CA GLY A 47 2.94 -1.27 5.58
C GLY A 47 2.98 -2.71 5.04
N LEU A 48 1.83 -3.40 5.00
CA LEU A 48 1.73 -4.74 4.41
C LEU A 48 2.01 -4.76 2.90
N VAL A 49 1.43 -3.83 2.15
CA VAL A 49 1.69 -3.70 0.70
C VAL A 49 3.17 -3.38 0.46
N THR A 50 3.76 -2.51 1.27
CA THR A 50 5.19 -2.20 1.19
C THR A 50 6.06 -3.42 1.50
N LEU A 51 5.74 -4.17 2.56
CA LEU A 51 6.49 -5.37 2.93
C LEU A 51 6.41 -6.47 1.85
N GLN A 52 5.23 -6.64 1.25
CA GLN A 52 5.05 -7.55 0.12
C GLN A 52 5.94 -7.14 -1.07
N GLU A 53 6.00 -5.84 -1.39
CA GLU A 53 6.87 -5.36 -2.45
C GLU A 53 8.35 -5.61 -2.14
N ILE A 54 8.77 -5.42 -0.89
CA ILE A 54 10.15 -5.72 -0.47
C ILE A 54 10.49 -7.21 -0.67
N PHE A 55 9.55 -8.12 -0.35
CA PHE A 55 9.75 -9.55 -0.63
C PHE A 55 9.82 -9.86 -2.12
N PHE A 56 9.03 -9.15 -2.94
CA PHE A 56 9.13 -9.24 -4.39
C PHE A 56 10.52 -8.78 -4.89
N LEU A 57 11.00 -7.62 -4.41
CA LEU A 57 12.32 -7.09 -4.75
C LEU A 57 13.45 -8.02 -4.30
N LEU A 58 13.33 -8.65 -3.13
CA LEU A 58 14.29 -9.65 -2.67
C LEU A 58 14.33 -10.87 -3.58
N TYR A 59 13.17 -11.37 -4.05
CA TYR A 59 13.11 -12.51 -4.97
C TYR A 59 13.75 -12.17 -6.33
N PHE A 60 13.49 -10.97 -6.85
CA PHE A 60 13.95 -10.52 -8.17
C PHE A 60 15.20 -9.62 -8.12
N ASN A 61 15.94 -9.60 -7.01
CA ASN A 61 17.02 -8.62 -6.82
C ASN A 61 18.05 -8.67 -7.96
N HIS A 62 18.48 -9.87 -8.36
CA HIS A 62 19.40 -10.04 -9.49
C HIS A 62 18.78 -9.65 -10.84
N LEU A 63 17.49 -9.90 -11.07
CA LEU A 63 16.84 -9.48 -12.31
C LEU A 63 16.77 -7.95 -12.42
N ILE A 64 16.41 -7.31 -11.31
CA ILE A 64 16.13 -5.89 -11.24
C ILE A 64 17.42 -5.10 -11.24
N PHE A 65 18.31 -5.36 -10.28
CA PHE A 65 19.41 -4.47 -9.97
C PHE A 65 20.70 -4.78 -10.72
N ASP A 66 21.00 -6.05 -11.02
CA ASP A 66 22.23 -6.39 -11.76
C ASP A 66 22.12 -5.99 -13.24
N PRO A 67 23.14 -5.38 -13.85
CA PRO A 67 23.23 -5.20 -15.29
C PRO A 67 23.01 -6.50 -16.04
N ILE A 68 23.70 -7.55 -15.61
CA ILE A 68 23.55 -8.92 -16.10
C ILE A 68 23.31 -9.85 -14.90
N PRO A 69 22.09 -10.38 -14.71
CA PRO A 69 21.71 -11.16 -13.54
C PRO A 69 22.70 -12.27 -13.19
N TYR A 70 23.17 -12.30 -11.93
CA TYR A 70 24.16 -13.24 -11.39
C TYR A 70 25.57 -13.20 -12.01
N ILE A 71 25.76 -12.54 -13.15
CA ILE A 71 27.03 -12.50 -13.89
C ILE A 71 27.79 -11.22 -13.58
N ASP A 72 27.11 -10.07 -13.69
CA ASP A 72 27.62 -8.74 -13.38
C ASP A 72 26.78 -8.14 -12.26
N VAL A 73 27.22 -8.35 -11.03
CA VAL A 73 26.49 -7.95 -9.82
C VAL A 73 26.76 -6.49 -9.52
N GLU A 74 25.74 -5.64 -9.65
CA GLU A 74 25.86 -4.17 -9.48
C GLU A 74 26.37 -3.82 -8.08
N PHE A 75 25.67 -4.30 -7.04
CA PHE A 75 25.99 -3.99 -5.66
C PHE A 75 25.56 -5.11 -4.71
N PRO A 76 26.51 -5.86 -4.12
CA PRO A 76 26.21 -7.04 -3.30
C PRO A 76 25.39 -6.77 -2.02
N MET A 77 25.34 -5.52 -1.54
CA MET A 77 24.63 -5.15 -0.30
C MET A 77 23.14 -4.83 -0.51
N ILE A 78 22.62 -4.88 -1.74
CA ILE A 78 21.20 -4.60 -2.02
C ILE A 78 20.25 -5.47 -1.15
N PRO A 79 20.45 -6.80 -1.03
CA PRO A 79 19.60 -7.62 -0.16
C PRO A 79 19.61 -7.18 1.31
N PHE A 80 20.76 -6.72 1.82
CA PHE A 80 20.85 -6.19 3.19
C PHE A 80 19.99 -4.93 3.36
N PHE A 81 20.06 -3.99 2.42
CA PHE A 81 19.24 -2.76 2.47
C PHE A 81 17.75 -3.04 2.28
N LEU A 82 17.38 -4.00 1.44
CA LEU A 82 15.99 -4.47 1.32
C LEU A 82 15.50 -5.11 2.62
N CYS A 83 16.31 -5.94 3.29
CA CYS A 83 15.98 -6.51 4.59
C CYS A 83 15.81 -5.42 5.67
N LEU A 84 16.70 -4.42 5.70
CA LEU A 84 16.59 -3.27 6.58
C LEU A 84 15.28 -2.50 6.32
N TRP A 85 14.95 -2.28 5.05
CA TRP A 85 13.68 -1.68 4.67
C TRP A 85 12.49 -2.54 5.13
N GLY A 86 12.58 -3.87 5.04
CA GLY A 86 11.56 -4.80 5.53
C GLY A 86 11.32 -4.70 7.04
N VAL A 87 12.38 -4.49 7.84
CA VAL A 87 12.27 -4.21 9.29
C VAL A 87 11.53 -2.88 9.52
N ILE A 88 11.88 -1.84 8.76
CA ILE A 88 11.19 -0.55 8.83
C ILE A 88 9.71 -0.67 8.43
N ALA A 89 9.38 -1.41 7.36
CA ALA A 89 8.00 -1.68 6.97
C ALA A 89 7.23 -2.42 8.08
N SER A 90 7.89 -3.34 8.79
CA SER A 90 7.32 -4.02 9.96
C SER A 90 7.01 -3.05 11.10
N PHE A 91 7.88 -2.07 11.35
CA PHE A 91 7.61 -1.01 12.32
C PHE A 91 6.39 -0.17 11.94
N ILE A 92 6.18 0.08 10.65
CA ILE A 92 4.98 0.77 10.14
C ILE A 92 3.73 -0.07 10.40
N ILE A 93 3.75 -1.37 10.07
CA ILE A 93 2.62 -2.29 10.28
C ILE A 93 2.14 -2.22 11.73
N PHE A 94 3.07 -2.36 12.69
CA PHE A 94 2.76 -2.34 14.11
C PHE A 94 2.62 -0.94 14.73
N GLY A 95 2.90 0.13 13.98
CA GLY A 95 2.91 1.49 14.52
C GLY A 95 3.92 1.66 15.67
N TYR A 96 5.14 1.14 15.49
CA TYR A 96 6.24 1.24 16.43
C TYR A 96 7.26 2.28 15.95
N ARG A 97 7.63 3.23 16.82
CA ARG A 97 8.47 4.38 16.45
C ARG A 97 8.02 5.02 15.14
N TYR A 98 6.71 5.28 15.03
CA TYR A 98 5.99 5.58 13.81
C TYR A 98 6.66 6.68 12.97
N GLN A 99 7.00 7.82 13.58
CA GLN A 99 7.61 8.94 12.86
C GLN A 99 8.95 8.56 12.22
N PHE A 100 9.81 7.84 12.96
CA PHE A 100 11.09 7.36 12.45
C PHE A 100 10.89 6.33 11.33
N ALA A 101 9.95 5.41 11.51
CA ALA A 101 9.68 4.35 10.54
C ALA A 101 9.17 4.93 9.21
N ILE A 102 8.23 5.87 9.22
CA ILE A 102 7.71 6.47 7.99
C ILE A 102 8.75 7.37 7.30
N ILE A 103 9.54 8.15 8.03
CA ILE A 103 10.64 8.93 7.44
C ILE A 103 11.62 8.00 6.74
N SER A 104 12.07 6.94 7.42
CA SER A 104 13.02 5.98 6.86
C SER A 104 12.44 5.28 5.63
N ASN A 105 11.18 4.85 5.69
CA ASN A 105 10.49 4.22 4.57
C ASN A 105 10.33 5.15 3.36
N TYR A 106 9.98 6.41 3.58
CA TYR A 106 9.86 7.40 2.52
C TYR A 106 11.23 7.64 1.84
N ILE A 107 12.31 7.70 2.61
CA ILE A 107 13.67 7.77 2.06
C ILE A 107 13.99 6.51 1.25
N PHE A 108 13.66 5.31 1.73
CA PHE A 108 13.86 4.08 0.97
C PHE A 108 13.11 4.07 -0.36
N TRP A 109 11.85 4.51 -0.39
CA TRP A 109 11.11 4.68 -1.63
C TRP A 109 11.84 5.61 -2.61
N ILE A 110 12.28 6.79 -2.15
CA ILE A 110 13.01 7.72 -3.01
C ILE A 110 14.31 7.11 -3.53
N VAL A 111 15.11 6.50 -2.65
CA VAL A 111 16.42 5.94 -2.99
C VAL A 111 16.28 4.77 -3.96
N PHE A 112 15.46 3.77 -3.63
CA PHE A 112 15.32 2.58 -4.47
C PHE A 112 14.67 2.92 -5.81
N VAL A 113 13.60 3.72 -5.83
CA VAL A 113 12.92 4.02 -7.11
C VAL A 113 13.82 4.86 -8.01
N ASN A 114 14.35 5.98 -7.53
CA ASN A 114 14.98 6.99 -8.39
C ASN A 114 16.48 6.80 -8.61
N PHE A 115 17.17 6.05 -7.74
CA PHE A 115 18.62 5.88 -7.81
C PHE A 115 19.04 4.43 -8.13
N THR A 116 18.11 3.62 -8.62
CA THR A 116 18.41 2.28 -9.15
C THR A 116 17.78 2.09 -10.53
N SER A 117 17.99 0.91 -11.12
CA SER A 117 17.35 0.51 -12.37
C SER A 117 15.80 0.48 -12.31
N MET A 118 15.20 0.56 -11.12
CA MET A 118 13.75 0.50 -10.93
C MET A 118 13.00 1.53 -11.78
N GLN A 119 13.35 2.83 -11.70
CA GLN A 119 12.70 3.88 -12.48
C GLN A 119 12.93 3.76 -13.99
N ARG A 120 14.07 3.20 -14.44
CA ARG A 120 14.41 3.17 -15.87
C ARG A 120 13.85 1.94 -16.59
N ASP A 121 14.01 0.78 -15.96
CA ASP A 121 13.79 -0.52 -16.61
C ASP A 121 12.55 -1.25 -16.09
N PHE A 122 12.03 -0.86 -14.92
CA PHE A 122 10.97 -1.56 -14.20
C PHE A 122 9.84 -0.61 -13.74
N ASP A 123 9.73 0.55 -14.38
CA ASP A 123 8.78 1.58 -13.95
C ASP A 123 7.33 1.10 -14.04
N GLY A 124 6.55 1.54 -13.06
CA GLY A 124 5.13 1.33 -12.98
C GLY A 124 4.53 2.36 -12.03
N GLY A 125 3.34 2.88 -12.37
CA GLY A 125 2.66 3.91 -11.58
C GLY A 125 2.38 3.55 -10.11
N PHE A 126 2.61 2.29 -9.71
CA PHE A 126 2.59 1.83 -8.32
C PHE A 126 3.66 2.49 -7.45
N ASP A 127 4.90 2.60 -7.92
CA ASP A 127 6.02 3.11 -7.12
C ASP A 127 5.82 4.60 -6.79
N SER A 128 5.44 5.39 -7.79
CA SER A 128 5.06 6.80 -7.63
C SER A 128 3.88 6.96 -6.67
N PHE A 129 2.86 6.12 -6.80
CA PHE A 129 1.69 6.15 -5.90
C PHE A 129 2.08 5.85 -4.44
N MET A 130 2.90 4.83 -4.20
CA MET A 130 3.35 4.47 -2.85
C MET A 130 4.30 5.50 -2.24
N THR A 131 5.11 6.17 -3.07
CA THR A 131 5.95 7.31 -2.67
C THR A 131 5.08 8.49 -2.22
N GLY A 132 4.06 8.85 -3.00
CA GLY A 132 3.09 9.90 -2.64
C GLY A 132 2.30 9.56 -1.38
N ALA A 133 1.82 8.32 -1.24
CA ALA A 133 1.15 7.85 -0.04
C ALA A 133 2.06 7.92 1.21
N GLY A 134 3.34 7.54 1.06
CA GLY A 134 4.36 7.66 2.10
C GLY A 134 4.60 9.09 2.55
N PHE A 135 4.63 10.05 1.61
CA PHE A 135 4.75 11.47 1.91
C PHE A 135 3.60 11.96 2.80
N PHE A 136 2.35 11.59 2.49
CA PHE A 136 1.21 11.97 3.34
C PHE A 136 1.28 11.33 4.72
N LEU A 137 1.72 10.08 4.83
CA LEU A 137 1.88 9.40 6.12
C LEU A 137 2.85 10.13 7.07
N LEU A 138 3.85 10.86 6.56
CA LEU A 138 4.75 11.68 7.39
C LEU A 138 3.99 12.66 8.29
N PHE A 139 2.84 13.12 7.82
CA PHE A 139 1.99 14.11 8.48
C PHE A 139 0.65 13.54 8.94
N MET A 140 0.48 12.21 8.96
CA MET A 140 -0.75 11.56 9.43
C MET A 140 -0.59 10.95 10.83
N PRO A 141 -1.67 10.87 11.63
CA PRO A 141 -1.64 10.32 12.99
C PRO A 141 -1.69 8.79 13.00
N GLY A 142 -0.78 8.14 12.28
CA GLY A 142 -0.70 6.68 12.18
C GLY A 142 -0.45 5.99 13.52
N ASP A 143 0.11 6.68 14.50
CA ASP A 143 0.42 6.16 15.83
C ASP A 143 -0.77 6.12 16.80
N ARG A 144 -1.97 6.61 16.43
CA ARG A 144 -3.09 6.76 17.38
C ARG A 144 -3.91 5.50 17.64
N ALA A 145 -4.08 4.65 16.62
CA ALA A 145 -4.91 3.44 16.70
C ALA A 145 -4.15 2.19 16.25
N PHE A 146 -4.40 1.07 16.91
CA PHE A 146 -3.76 -0.23 16.62
C PHE A 146 -2.23 -0.15 16.54
N SER A 147 -1.60 0.58 17.48
CA SER A 147 -0.18 0.94 17.42
C SER A 147 0.53 0.59 18.73
N ILE A 148 1.75 0.09 18.60
CA ILE A 148 2.64 -0.13 19.75
C ILE A 148 3.03 1.21 20.39
N ASP A 149 3.16 2.29 19.64
CA ASP A 149 3.45 3.61 20.22
C ASP A 149 2.35 4.09 21.18
N ASN A 150 1.07 3.85 20.88
CA ASN A 150 -0.01 4.13 21.83
C ASN A 150 0.10 3.27 23.11
N LEU A 151 0.51 2.00 22.97
CA LEU A 151 0.81 1.17 24.13
C LEU A 151 1.99 1.73 24.94
N ARG A 152 3.07 2.17 24.29
CA ARG A 152 4.25 2.78 24.92
C ARG A 152 3.89 4.02 25.74
N TYR A 153 2.99 4.87 25.23
CA TYR A 153 2.46 6.01 25.99
C TYR A 153 1.72 5.54 27.25
N LYS A 154 0.87 4.51 27.16
CA LYS A 154 0.13 3.98 28.32
C LYS A 154 1.06 3.39 29.38
N ILE A 155 1.98 2.50 29.00
CA ILE A 155 2.88 1.83 29.96
C ILE A 155 3.89 2.77 30.64
N SER A 156 4.10 3.97 30.08
CA SER A 156 4.92 5.02 30.71
C SER A 156 4.30 5.56 32.01
N THR A 157 2.98 5.43 32.17
CA THR A 157 2.24 5.85 33.37
C THR A 157 1.50 4.64 33.96
N PRO A 158 2.21 3.68 34.57
CA PRO A 158 1.66 2.37 34.93
C PRO A 158 0.47 2.44 35.89
N PHE A 159 0.44 3.41 36.81
CA PHE A 159 -0.64 3.54 37.79
C PHE A 159 -1.90 4.24 37.26
N THR A 160 -1.88 4.70 36.00
CA THR A 160 -3.05 5.29 35.37
C THR A 160 -3.95 4.18 34.82
N HIS A 161 -5.18 4.12 35.33
CA HIS A 161 -6.13 3.09 34.93
C HIS A 161 -6.49 3.19 33.44
N TYR A 162 -6.61 2.06 32.74
CA TYR A 162 -6.82 2.06 31.27
C TYR A 162 -8.08 2.82 30.81
N ASN A 163 -9.11 2.91 31.65
CA ASN A 163 -10.35 3.66 31.34
C ASN A 163 -10.19 5.19 31.37
N THR A 164 -9.12 5.74 31.96
CA THR A 164 -8.92 7.19 32.01
C THR A 164 -8.24 7.73 30.75
N TYR A 165 -7.68 6.87 29.90
CA TYR A 165 -7.12 7.30 28.63
C TYR A 165 -8.23 7.69 27.66
N PRO A 166 -8.10 8.85 26.97
CA PRO A 166 -9.07 9.26 25.99
C PRO A 166 -9.12 8.25 24.83
N LYS A 167 -10.31 8.06 24.27
CA LYS A 167 -10.45 7.30 23.03
C LYS A 167 -9.68 8.04 21.92
N PRO A 168 -8.93 7.33 21.06
CA PRO A 168 -8.11 7.98 20.05
C PRO A 168 -8.98 8.63 18.98
N THR A 169 -9.05 9.95 19.01
CA THR A 169 -9.70 10.79 17.98
C THR A 169 -8.68 11.66 17.27
N VAL A 170 -8.98 12.00 16.03
CA VAL A 170 -8.16 12.83 15.15
C VAL A 170 -9.06 13.78 14.37
N SER A 171 -8.47 14.85 13.81
CA SER A 171 -9.20 15.71 12.89
C SER A 171 -9.66 14.93 11.65
N SER A 172 -10.88 15.20 11.18
CA SER A 172 -11.39 14.66 9.92
C SER A 172 -10.54 15.06 8.71
N LEU A 173 -9.77 16.15 8.79
CA LEU A 173 -8.83 16.57 7.76
C LEU A 173 -7.82 15.46 7.40
N ALA A 174 -7.37 14.67 8.38
CA ALA A 174 -6.44 13.55 8.19
C ALA A 174 -7.01 12.42 7.32
N TYR A 175 -8.33 12.39 7.10
CA TYR A 175 -8.99 11.45 6.20
C TYR A 175 -9.19 12.04 4.80
N TYR A 176 -9.67 13.28 4.74
CA TYR A 176 -10.14 13.87 3.48
C TYR A 176 -8.98 14.38 2.62
N LEU A 177 -7.94 14.94 3.23
CA LEU A 177 -6.81 15.51 2.50
C LEU A 177 -6.02 14.47 1.68
N PRO A 178 -5.58 13.33 2.24
CA PRO A 178 -4.88 12.31 1.45
C PRO A 178 -5.79 11.67 0.40
N VAL A 179 -7.08 11.47 0.67
CA VAL A 179 -8.03 10.95 -0.33
C VAL A 179 -8.21 11.92 -1.49
N LEU A 180 -8.35 13.23 -1.21
CA LEU A 180 -8.48 14.24 -2.25
C LEU A 180 -7.26 14.25 -3.17
N ILE A 181 -6.06 14.24 -2.59
CA ILE A 181 -4.82 14.43 -3.35
C ILE A 181 -4.34 13.13 -3.98
N CYS A 182 -4.29 12.02 -3.26
CA CYS A 182 -3.77 10.76 -3.81
C CYS A 182 -4.78 10.05 -4.72
N LEU A 183 -6.09 10.14 -4.44
CA LEU A 183 -7.11 9.52 -5.29
C LEU A 183 -7.79 10.52 -6.21
N GLY A 184 -8.27 11.65 -5.67
CA GLY A 184 -9.05 12.61 -6.46
C GLY A 184 -8.27 13.21 -7.62
N PHE A 185 -7.04 13.69 -7.37
CA PHE A 185 -6.19 14.24 -8.44
C PHE A 185 -5.76 13.18 -9.44
N LEU A 186 -5.32 12.01 -8.97
CA LEU A 186 -4.95 10.87 -9.81
C LEU A 186 -6.10 10.45 -10.73
N TYR A 187 -7.31 10.31 -10.21
CA TYR A 187 -8.46 9.92 -11.02
C TYR A 187 -8.86 10.97 -12.03
N PHE A 188 -8.86 12.24 -11.64
CA PHE A 188 -9.20 13.31 -12.55
C PHE A 188 -8.22 13.37 -13.73
N ASP A 189 -6.92 13.30 -13.44
CA ASP A 189 -5.85 13.22 -14.44
C ASP A 189 -5.99 12.00 -15.36
N SER A 190 -6.20 10.82 -14.76
CA SER A 190 -6.42 9.57 -15.50
C SER A 190 -7.64 9.66 -16.43
N ALA A 191 -8.74 10.27 -15.97
CA ALA A 191 -9.93 10.47 -16.79
C ALA A 191 -9.66 11.35 -18.01
N VAL A 192 -8.96 12.48 -17.83
CA VAL A 192 -8.57 13.38 -18.93
C VAL A 192 -7.78 12.62 -19.99
N HIS A 193 -6.77 11.86 -19.59
CA HIS A 193 -5.97 11.05 -20.51
C HIS A 193 -6.82 10.03 -21.31
N LYS A 194 -7.76 9.36 -20.65
CA LYS A 194 -8.60 8.33 -21.26
C LYS A 194 -9.57 8.88 -22.30
N LEU A 195 -9.99 10.13 -22.20
CA LEU A 195 -10.86 10.76 -23.22
C LEU A 195 -10.22 10.82 -24.60
N PHE A 196 -8.89 10.74 -24.70
CA PHE A 196 -8.16 10.74 -25.97
C PHE A 196 -8.00 9.34 -26.59
N ALA A 197 -8.41 8.27 -25.91
CA ALA A 197 -8.30 6.90 -26.43
C ALA A 197 -9.64 6.39 -26.95
N GLU A 198 -9.67 5.82 -28.15
CA GLU A 198 -10.91 5.36 -28.81
C GLU A 198 -11.64 4.28 -28.01
N HIS A 199 -10.94 3.25 -27.55
CA HIS A 199 -11.52 2.17 -26.76
C HIS A 199 -12.05 2.65 -25.40
N TRP A 200 -11.54 3.75 -24.85
CA TRP A 200 -12.15 4.37 -23.67
C TRP A 200 -13.42 5.13 -24.04
N ARG A 201 -13.41 5.90 -25.13
CA ARG A 201 -14.58 6.65 -25.61
C ARG A 201 -15.76 5.76 -26.01
N ASN A 202 -15.50 4.52 -26.44
CA ASN A 202 -16.55 3.56 -26.80
C ASN A 202 -16.94 2.59 -25.67
N GLY A 203 -16.38 2.77 -24.47
CA GLY A 203 -16.70 1.99 -23.26
C GLY A 203 -15.88 0.70 -23.07
N LEU A 204 -14.96 0.36 -23.98
CA LEU A 204 -14.14 -0.86 -23.93
C LEU A 204 -12.79 -0.67 -23.22
N GLY A 205 -12.61 0.44 -22.50
CA GLY A 205 -11.36 0.81 -21.81
C GLY A 205 -10.81 -0.24 -20.85
N SER A 206 -11.71 -0.95 -20.16
CA SER A 206 -11.33 -2.04 -19.25
C SER A 206 -11.28 -3.42 -19.93
N TRP A 207 -12.01 -3.58 -21.05
CA TRP A 207 -12.08 -4.82 -21.81
C TRP A 207 -10.79 -5.07 -22.57
N LEU A 208 -10.30 -4.08 -23.32
CA LEU A 208 -9.16 -4.26 -24.22
C LEU A 208 -7.89 -4.77 -23.50
N PRO A 209 -7.42 -4.17 -22.39
CA PRO A 209 -6.27 -4.72 -21.65
C PRO A 209 -6.54 -6.13 -21.11
N SER A 210 -7.80 -6.40 -20.74
CA SER A 210 -8.21 -7.69 -20.19
C SER A 210 -8.39 -8.77 -21.25
N THR A 211 -8.18 -8.48 -22.54
CA THR A 211 -8.13 -9.48 -23.63
C THR A 211 -6.72 -9.73 -24.17
N GLN A 212 -5.70 -9.07 -23.59
CA GLN A 212 -4.32 -9.18 -24.02
C GLN A 212 -3.54 -10.19 -23.15
N PRO A 213 -2.89 -11.22 -23.73
CA PRO A 213 -2.25 -12.28 -22.96
C PRO A 213 -1.24 -11.82 -21.91
N TYR A 214 -0.38 -10.86 -22.20
CA TYR A 214 0.59 -10.37 -21.20
C TYR A 214 -0.07 -9.73 -19.98
N TYR A 215 -1.23 -9.10 -20.15
CA TYR A 215 -1.82 -8.23 -19.14
C TYR A 215 -2.75 -8.95 -18.18
N VAL A 216 -3.23 -10.14 -18.54
CA VAL A 216 -4.21 -10.89 -17.74
C VAL A 216 -3.58 -11.80 -16.70
N SER A 217 -4.27 -11.92 -15.56
CA SER A 217 -3.84 -12.72 -14.41
C SER A 217 -3.99 -14.22 -14.64
N ALA A 218 -3.81 -14.99 -13.56
CA ALA A 218 -4.10 -16.42 -13.52
C ALA A 218 -5.56 -16.76 -13.87
N ILE A 219 -6.47 -15.86 -13.53
CA ILE A 219 -7.92 -16.07 -13.49
C ILE A 219 -8.52 -15.75 -14.85
N ASP A 220 -9.20 -16.71 -15.44
CA ASP A 220 -9.91 -16.53 -16.69
C ASP A 220 -11.26 -15.82 -16.45
N MET A 221 -11.33 -14.56 -16.90
CA MET A 221 -12.51 -13.70 -16.78
C MET A 221 -13.37 -13.70 -18.06
N SER A 222 -13.20 -14.67 -18.97
CA SER A 222 -13.89 -14.69 -20.26
C SER A 222 -15.41 -14.64 -20.16
N PHE A 223 -16.01 -15.22 -19.11
CA PHE A 223 -17.46 -15.09 -18.86
C PHE A 223 -17.94 -13.63 -18.75
N LEU A 224 -17.09 -12.75 -18.19
CA LEU A 224 -17.34 -11.33 -18.02
C LEU A 224 -16.95 -10.56 -19.29
N LEU A 225 -15.82 -10.92 -19.91
CA LEU A 225 -15.30 -10.26 -21.12
C LEU A 225 -16.18 -10.51 -22.35
N ASN A 226 -16.86 -11.64 -22.40
CA ASN A 226 -17.74 -12.05 -23.49
C ASN A 226 -19.15 -11.45 -23.39
N ASN A 227 -19.36 -10.44 -22.54
CA ASN A 227 -20.60 -9.66 -22.46
C ASN A 227 -20.33 -8.18 -22.80
N GLU A 228 -20.58 -7.79 -24.06
CA GLU A 228 -20.29 -6.44 -24.55
C GLU A 228 -20.98 -5.33 -23.75
N LEU A 229 -22.29 -5.49 -23.47
CA LEU A 229 -23.07 -4.49 -22.75
C LEU A 229 -22.48 -4.24 -21.35
N LEU A 230 -22.12 -5.32 -20.65
CA LEU A 230 -21.51 -5.24 -19.33
C LEU A 230 -20.13 -4.58 -19.38
N GLN A 231 -19.30 -4.91 -20.37
CA GLN A 231 -17.99 -4.28 -20.56
C GLN A 231 -18.09 -2.77 -20.82
N LYS A 232 -19.00 -2.37 -21.73
CA LYS A 232 -19.28 -0.94 -21.98
C LYS A 232 -19.78 -0.23 -20.74
N THR A 233 -20.67 -0.87 -19.98
CA THR A 233 -21.18 -0.33 -18.71
C THR A 233 -20.05 -0.13 -17.71
N ILE A 234 -19.15 -1.10 -17.56
CA ILE A 234 -17.97 -0.98 -16.69
C ILE A 234 -17.07 0.17 -17.16
N GLY A 235 -16.74 0.25 -18.45
CA GLY A 235 -15.86 1.30 -18.98
C GLY A 235 -16.39 2.71 -18.77
N TYR A 236 -17.67 2.97 -19.09
CA TYR A 236 -18.28 4.28 -18.85
C TYR A 236 -18.44 4.57 -17.35
N THR A 237 -18.74 3.55 -16.54
CA THR A 237 -18.78 3.72 -15.07
C THR A 237 -17.43 4.17 -14.54
N ILE A 238 -16.32 3.60 -15.03
CA ILE A 238 -14.96 4.00 -14.63
C ILE A 238 -14.69 5.46 -15.03
N LEU A 239 -15.03 5.88 -16.24
CA LEU A 239 -14.81 7.26 -16.69
C LEU A 239 -15.61 8.27 -15.86
N ILE A 240 -16.91 8.01 -15.66
CA ILE A 240 -17.78 8.86 -14.84
C ILE A 240 -17.25 8.89 -13.41
N PHE A 241 -16.97 7.73 -12.83
CA PHE A 241 -16.40 7.60 -11.49
C PHE A 241 -15.15 8.45 -11.32
N GLN A 242 -14.17 8.30 -12.21
CA GLN A 242 -12.89 8.99 -12.10
C GLN A 242 -13.04 10.51 -12.23
N PHE A 243 -13.82 10.97 -13.21
CA PHE A 243 -14.02 12.40 -13.46
C PHE A 243 -14.78 13.08 -12.31
N THR A 244 -15.79 12.41 -11.76
CA THR A 244 -16.71 12.99 -10.77
C THR A 244 -16.26 12.80 -9.31
N PHE A 245 -15.29 11.91 -9.05
CA PHE A 245 -14.80 11.58 -7.71
C PHE A 245 -14.42 12.82 -6.90
N ILE A 246 -13.56 13.69 -7.47
CA ILE A 246 -13.00 14.87 -6.78
C ILE A 246 -14.08 15.81 -6.22
N PHE A 247 -15.24 15.90 -6.89
CA PHE A 247 -16.34 16.79 -6.51
C PHE A 247 -17.26 16.17 -5.46
N PHE A 248 -17.47 14.85 -5.51
CA PHE A 248 -18.59 14.21 -4.81
C PHE A 248 -18.19 13.15 -3.77
N PHE A 249 -16.92 12.72 -3.69
CA PHE A 249 -16.50 11.72 -2.70
C PHE A 249 -16.76 12.16 -1.25
N SER A 250 -16.79 13.48 -1.01
CA SER A 250 -17.01 14.07 0.31
C SER A 250 -18.49 14.10 0.73
N ASN A 251 -19.42 13.98 -0.23
CA ASN A 251 -20.86 13.95 0.03
C ASN A 251 -21.25 12.65 0.75
N ARG A 252 -21.97 12.75 1.88
CA ARG A 252 -22.30 11.60 2.75
C ARG A 252 -23.03 10.46 2.02
N ARG A 253 -23.93 10.76 1.07
CA ARG A 253 -24.71 9.73 0.35
C ARG A 253 -23.88 9.11 -0.76
N LEU A 254 -23.20 9.95 -1.55
CA LEU A 254 -22.39 9.50 -2.68
C LEU A 254 -21.09 8.82 -2.25
N ARG A 255 -20.54 9.15 -1.08
CA ARG A 255 -19.34 8.52 -0.52
C ARG A 255 -19.43 6.99 -0.49
N CYS A 256 -20.59 6.42 -0.15
CA CYS A 256 -20.78 4.98 -0.14
C CYS A 256 -20.79 4.40 -1.57
N VAL A 257 -21.37 5.12 -2.54
CA VAL A 257 -21.34 4.73 -3.96
C VAL A 257 -19.89 4.71 -4.46
N TYR A 258 -19.12 5.76 -4.20
CA TYR A 258 -17.70 5.81 -4.56
C TYR A 258 -16.87 4.74 -3.85
N LEU A 259 -17.19 4.44 -2.59
CA LEU A 259 -16.53 3.35 -1.85
C LEU A 259 -16.73 2.01 -2.56
N PHE A 260 -17.96 1.61 -2.88
CA PHE A 260 -18.21 0.30 -3.48
C PHE A 260 -17.76 0.20 -4.92
N ILE A 261 -18.00 1.22 -5.75
CA ILE A 261 -17.53 1.22 -7.14
C ILE A 261 -16.01 1.17 -7.17
N GLY A 262 -15.35 1.97 -6.31
CA GLY A 262 -13.90 2.00 -6.25
C GLY A 262 -13.28 0.71 -5.70
N LEU A 263 -13.86 0.12 -4.64
CA LEU A 263 -13.45 -1.21 -4.17
C LEU A 263 -13.61 -2.25 -5.28
N GLY A 264 -14.75 -2.27 -5.99
CA GLY A 264 -14.99 -3.18 -7.10
C GLY A 264 -13.99 -3.01 -8.24
N LEU A 265 -13.69 -1.76 -8.62
CA LEU A 265 -12.70 -1.44 -9.66
C LEU A 265 -11.30 -1.97 -9.29
N HIS A 266 -10.81 -1.65 -8.09
CA HIS A 266 -9.44 -2.00 -7.71
C HIS A 266 -9.28 -3.47 -7.32
N LEU A 267 -10.33 -4.10 -6.77
CA LEU A 267 -10.39 -5.55 -6.66
C LEU A 267 -10.39 -6.21 -8.04
N GLY A 268 -11.16 -5.66 -9.00
CA GLY A 268 -11.14 -6.08 -10.39
C GLY A 268 -9.72 -6.07 -10.96
N ILE A 269 -9.01 -4.94 -10.87
CA ILE A 269 -7.61 -4.81 -11.30
C ILE A 269 -6.72 -5.84 -10.60
N THR A 270 -6.86 -6.00 -9.28
CA THR A 270 -6.06 -6.95 -8.47
C THR A 270 -6.27 -8.39 -8.92
N LEU A 271 -7.48 -8.76 -9.32
CA LEU A 271 -7.85 -10.13 -9.68
C LEU A 271 -7.66 -10.43 -11.16
N SER A 272 -7.86 -9.47 -12.06
CA SER A 272 -7.88 -9.72 -13.51
C SER A 272 -6.60 -9.31 -14.24
N LEU A 273 -5.79 -8.40 -13.67
CA LEU A 273 -4.60 -7.86 -14.34
C LEU A 273 -3.30 -8.17 -13.61
N ASN A 274 -2.18 -8.23 -14.35
CA ASN A 274 -0.83 -8.44 -13.79
C ASN A 274 -0.25 -7.21 -13.09
N ILE A 275 -1.04 -6.17 -12.83
CA ILE A 275 -0.66 -4.96 -12.08
C ILE A 275 -1.30 -4.92 -10.68
N TYR A 276 -1.50 -6.09 -10.06
CA TYR A 276 -2.14 -6.21 -8.76
C TYR A 276 -1.53 -5.37 -7.62
N PRO A 277 -0.21 -5.05 -7.56
CA PRO A 277 0.33 -4.18 -6.50
C PRO A 277 -0.30 -2.78 -6.54
N PHE A 278 -0.55 -2.26 -7.75
CA PHE A 278 -1.26 -1.00 -7.93
C PHE A 278 -2.69 -1.09 -7.38
N GLY A 279 -3.44 -2.13 -7.73
CA GLY A 279 -4.80 -2.36 -7.22
C GLY A 279 -4.85 -2.43 -5.68
N MET A 280 -3.93 -3.18 -5.06
CA MET A 280 -3.83 -3.27 -3.60
C MET A 280 -3.44 -1.95 -2.95
N GLY A 281 -2.48 -1.22 -3.53
CA GLY A 281 -2.09 0.12 -3.09
C GLY A 281 -3.30 1.05 -3.06
N MET A 282 -4.08 1.09 -4.14
CA MET A 282 -5.30 1.89 -4.24
C MET A 282 -6.34 1.49 -3.19
N LEU A 283 -6.56 0.18 -2.98
CA LEU A 283 -7.51 -0.33 -1.98
C LEU A 283 -7.21 0.13 -0.55
N THR A 284 -5.93 0.36 -0.21
CA THR A 284 -5.58 0.88 1.13
C THR A 284 -6.28 2.20 1.44
N PHE A 285 -6.36 3.13 0.48
CA PHE A 285 -6.99 4.43 0.66
C PHE A 285 -8.51 4.34 0.85
N TYR A 286 -9.16 3.30 0.31
CA TYR A 286 -10.61 3.12 0.47
C TYR A 286 -11.03 2.86 1.91
N ILE A 287 -10.12 2.43 2.76
CA ILE A 287 -10.32 2.35 4.22
C ILE A 287 -10.67 3.73 4.80
N LEU A 288 -10.08 4.80 4.26
CA LEU A 288 -10.35 6.18 4.67
C LEU A 288 -11.72 6.68 4.18
N LEU A 289 -12.28 6.05 3.13
CA LEU A 289 -13.63 6.31 2.62
C LEU A 289 -14.72 5.55 3.38
N VAL A 290 -14.40 4.56 4.21
CA VAL A 290 -15.44 3.84 4.99
C VAL A 290 -16.14 4.78 5.99
N PRO A 291 -17.48 4.84 6.01
CA PRO A 291 -18.21 5.69 6.95
C PRO A 291 -17.90 5.37 8.42
N PHE A 292 -17.70 6.39 9.25
CA PHE A 292 -17.40 6.21 10.68
C PHE A 292 -18.47 5.44 11.46
N SER A 293 -19.73 5.51 11.02
CA SER A 293 -20.82 4.72 11.60
C SER A 293 -20.62 3.21 11.42
N TRP A 294 -20.03 2.78 10.30
CA TRP A 294 -19.79 1.37 10.03
C TRP A 294 -18.67 0.83 10.92
N TRP A 295 -17.57 1.58 11.10
CA TRP A 295 -16.54 1.22 12.07
C TRP A 295 -17.10 1.06 13.48
N ARG A 296 -18.00 1.96 13.90
CA ARG A 296 -18.68 1.84 15.20
C ARG A 296 -19.60 0.61 15.27
N ALA A 297 -20.33 0.32 14.19
CA ALA A 297 -21.21 -0.84 14.12
C ALA A 297 -20.43 -2.16 14.15
N MET A 298 -19.35 -2.27 13.36
CA MET A 298 -18.42 -3.40 13.36
C MET A 298 -17.79 -3.58 14.74
N GLY A 299 -17.33 -2.49 15.37
CA GLY A 299 -16.82 -2.53 16.74
C GLY A 299 -17.84 -3.14 17.70
N LYS A 300 -19.08 -2.64 17.72
CA LYS A 300 -20.16 -3.18 18.56
C LYS A 300 -20.47 -4.65 18.29
N LEU A 301 -20.42 -5.08 17.02
CA LEU A 301 -20.67 -6.46 16.62
C LEU A 301 -19.56 -7.41 17.10
N LEU A 302 -18.30 -6.95 17.02
CA LEU A 302 -17.13 -7.76 17.35
C LEU A 302 -16.83 -7.79 18.85
N THR A 303 -17.10 -6.70 19.58
CA THR A 303 -16.89 -6.63 21.04
C THR A 303 -17.84 -7.55 21.80
N ALA A 304 -17.34 -8.20 22.84
CA ALA A 304 -18.16 -9.01 23.73
C ALA A 304 -19.17 -8.13 24.48
N LYS A 305 -20.42 -8.61 24.60
CA LYS A 305 -21.47 -7.93 25.38
C LYS A 305 -21.19 -7.96 26.89
N GLN A 306 -20.52 -9.02 27.34
CA GLN A 306 -20.12 -9.24 28.73
C GLN A 306 -18.73 -9.89 28.73
N PRO A 307 -17.83 -9.50 29.65
CA PRO A 307 -16.55 -10.15 29.82
C PRO A 307 -16.69 -11.66 30.06
N THR A 308 -15.72 -12.43 29.59
CA THR A 308 -15.67 -13.89 29.72
C THR A 308 -14.69 -14.36 30.79
N LEU A 309 -13.83 -13.45 31.24
CA LEU A 309 -12.80 -13.68 32.25
C LEU A 309 -12.64 -12.40 33.06
N THR A 310 -12.63 -12.51 34.39
CA THR A 310 -12.26 -11.43 35.29
C THR A 310 -10.88 -11.72 35.85
N VAL A 311 -9.93 -10.81 35.69
CA VAL A 311 -8.54 -10.95 36.11
C VAL A 311 -8.26 -10.01 37.27
N PHE A 312 -7.68 -10.54 38.34
CA PHE A 312 -7.33 -9.82 39.55
C PHE A 312 -5.82 -9.60 39.62
N TYR A 313 -5.39 -8.35 39.83
CA TYR A 313 -3.99 -7.95 39.84
C TYR A 313 -3.63 -7.06 41.04
N ASP A 314 -2.35 -7.02 41.38
CA ASP A 314 -1.82 -6.16 42.44
C ASP A 314 -1.67 -4.70 41.95
N LYS A 315 -2.49 -3.78 42.48
CA LYS A 315 -2.44 -2.35 42.08
C LYS A 315 -1.16 -1.62 42.51
N GLN A 316 -0.44 -2.12 43.51
CA GLN A 316 0.79 -1.49 44.01
C GLN A 316 2.03 -1.94 43.24
N CYS A 317 1.89 -2.94 42.36
CA CYS A 317 2.99 -3.46 41.56
C CYS A 317 3.03 -2.79 40.17
N PRO A 318 4.08 -2.00 39.81
CA PRO A 318 4.19 -1.37 38.49
C PRO A 318 4.20 -2.39 37.35
N LEU A 319 4.82 -3.56 37.56
CA LEU A 319 4.86 -4.64 36.58
C LEU A 319 3.45 -5.16 36.30
N CYS A 320 2.67 -5.48 37.35
CA CYS A 320 1.30 -5.97 37.21
C CYS A 320 0.41 -4.97 36.48
N ASN A 321 0.51 -3.69 36.83
CA ASN A 321 -0.24 -2.64 36.13
C ASN A 321 0.14 -2.53 34.65
N ARG A 322 1.45 -2.57 34.32
CA ARG A 322 1.89 -2.59 32.90
C ARG A 322 1.36 -3.81 32.17
N THR A 323 1.38 -4.98 32.80
CA THR A 323 0.82 -6.21 32.25
C THR A 323 -0.67 -6.05 31.93
N VAL A 324 -1.45 -5.43 32.82
CA VAL A 324 -2.86 -5.11 32.58
C VAL A 324 -3.03 -4.14 31.42
N LEU A 325 -2.23 -3.07 31.36
CA LEU A 325 -2.28 -2.11 30.25
C LEU A 325 -1.96 -2.77 28.90
N ILE A 326 -0.99 -3.69 28.87
CA ILE A 326 -0.63 -4.48 27.68
C ILE A 326 -1.81 -5.36 27.27
N PHE A 327 -2.35 -6.16 28.19
CA PHE A 327 -3.46 -7.04 27.85
C PHE A 327 -4.71 -6.27 27.46
N ASN A 328 -5.06 -5.19 28.16
CA ASN A 328 -6.17 -4.33 27.77
C ASN A 328 -5.97 -3.71 26.38
N HIS A 329 -4.75 -3.32 26.02
CA HIS A 329 -4.46 -2.79 24.68
C HIS A 329 -4.73 -3.82 23.59
N PHE A 330 -4.37 -5.08 23.83
CA PHE A 330 -4.58 -6.18 22.90
C PHE A 330 -5.96 -6.83 23.00
N ASP A 331 -6.75 -6.55 24.04
CA ASP A 331 -8.15 -7.01 24.18
C ASP A 331 -9.12 -6.20 23.30
N ILE A 332 -8.88 -6.20 21.99
CA ILE A 332 -9.68 -5.44 21.01
C ILE A 332 -11.15 -5.86 20.98
N PHE A 333 -11.48 -7.04 21.50
CA PHE A 333 -12.85 -7.57 21.59
C PHE A 333 -13.47 -7.41 22.98
N SER A 334 -12.78 -6.76 23.94
CA SER A 334 -13.28 -6.51 25.30
C SER A 334 -13.78 -7.77 26.01
N CYS A 335 -13.03 -8.87 25.87
CA CYS A 335 -13.39 -10.18 26.44
C CYS A 335 -12.95 -10.34 27.90
N ILE A 336 -12.11 -9.44 28.43
CA ILE A 336 -11.50 -9.55 29.76
C ILE A 336 -11.79 -8.29 30.58
N ASP A 337 -12.14 -8.49 31.84
CA ASP A 337 -12.30 -7.43 32.82
C ASP A 337 -11.16 -7.48 33.83
N PHE A 338 -10.42 -6.38 33.99
CA PHE A 338 -9.26 -6.31 34.89
C PHE A 338 -9.63 -5.53 36.14
N LYS A 339 -9.50 -6.17 37.31
CA LYS A 339 -9.82 -5.59 38.61
C LYS A 339 -8.62 -5.65 39.53
N ASN A 340 -8.39 -4.59 40.30
CA ASN A 340 -7.36 -4.70 41.34
C ASN A 340 -7.86 -5.64 42.45
N ALA A 341 -6.97 -6.51 42.94
CA ALA A 341 -7.31 -7.50 43.95
C ALA A 341 -7.69 -6.83 45.28
N GLN A 342 -7.00 -5.75 45.63
CA GLN A 342 -7.15 -5.08 46.93
C GLN A 342 -8.57 -4.53 47.18
N ASP A 343 -9.20 -3.94 46.17
CA ASP A 343 -10.50 -3.27 46.31
C ASP A 343 -11.66 -4.17 45.87
N HIS A 344 -11.41 -5.15 45.00
CA HIS A 344 -12.48 -5.90 44.37
C HIS A 344 -12.58 -7.37 44.77
N ALA A 345 -11.50 -8.04 45.18
CA ALA A 345 -11.52 -9.49 45.39
C ALA A 345 -12.55 -9.93 46.44
N ALA A 346 -12.78 -9.13 47.49
CA ALA A 346 -13.77 -9.39 48.54
C ALA A 346 -15.23 -9.49 48.02
N HIS A 347 -15.53 -8.89 46.86
CA HIS A 347 -16.86 -8.95 46.26
C HIS A 347 -17.12 -10.25 45.48
N TYR A 348 -16.13 -11.14 45.39
CA TYR A 348 -16.20 -12.37 44.62
C TYR A 348 -16.13 -13.59 45.55
N PRO A 349 -17.25 -14.27 45.83
CA PRO A 349 -17.30 -15.40 46.79
C PRO A 349 -16.31 -16.52 46.46
N ALA A 350 -16.06 -16.77 45.17
CA ALA A 350 -15.08 -17.76 44.73
C ALA A 350 -13.65 -17.48 45.21
N LEU A 351 -13.30 -16.22 45.50
CA LEU A 351 -11.97 -15.85 46.01
C LEU A 351 -11.90 -15.77 47.54
N ALA A 352 -13.03 -15.92 48.26
CA ALA A 352 -13.08 -15.75 49.70
C ALA A 352 -12.21 -16.75 50.48
N ALA A 353 -11.92 -17.91 49.89
CA ALA A 353 -11.04 -18.92 50.49
C ALA A 353 -9.54 -18.54 50.45
N LEU A 354 -9.15 -17.52 49.68
CA LEU A 354 -7.77 -17.10 49.53
C LEU A 354 -7.47 -15.91 50.47
N SER A 355 -6.36 -15.98 51.21
CA SER A 355 -5.92 -14.84 52.02
C SER A 355 -5.51 -13.66 51.13
N HIS A 356 -5.60 -12.44 51.68
CA HIS A 356 -5.19 -11.24 50.96
C HIS A 356 -3.73 -11.31 50.47
N GLU A 357 -2.83 -11.81 51.31
CA GLU A 357 -1.42 -11.98 50.95
C GLU A 357 -1.25 -12.97 49.78
N THR A 358 -1.99 -14.08 49.79
CA THR A 358 -1.99 -15.07 48.71
C THR A 358 -2.51 -14.47 47.41
N LEU A 359 -3.60 -13.69 47.45
CA LEU A 359 -4.12 -13.01 46.26
C LEU A 359 -3.12 -12.03 45.64
N LEU A 360 -2.16 -11.55 46.43
CA LEU A 360 -1.10 -10.64 45.97
C LEU A 360 0.19 -11.36 45.55
N THR A 361 0.34 -12.68 45.70
CA THR A 361 1.50 -13.43 45.17
C THR A 361 1.41 -13.61 43.66
N ASP A 362 0.20 -13.76 43.15
CA ASP A 362 -0.07 -14.22 41.79
C ASP A 362 -1.06 -13.35 41.02
N LEU A 363 -1.11 -13.53 39.70
CA LEU A 363 -2.21 -13.05 38.89
C LEU A 363 -3.33 -14.11 38.92
N TYR A 364 -4.50 -13.74 39.40
CA TYR A 364 -5.65 -14.64 39.48
C TYR A 364 -6.68 -14.31 38.42
N ALA A 365 -7.45 -15.31 37.98
CA ALA A 365 -8.61 -15.09 37.14
C ALA A 365 -9.77 -15.99 37.49
N LEU A 366 -10.98 -15.49 37.23
CA LEU A 366 -12.25 -16.20 37.33
C LEU A 366 -12.91 -16.25 35.96
N ASP A 367 -13.32 -17.44 35.53
CA ASP A 367 -14.19 -17.60 34.35
C ASP A 367 -15.68 -17.52 34.72
N LYS A 368 -16.55 -17.61 33.70
CA LYS A 368 -18.02 -17.59 33.89
C LYS A 368 -18.56 -18.74 34.75
N ASN A 369 -17.81 -19.82 34.91
CA ASN A 369 -18.19 -20.97 35.73
C ASN A 369 -17.58 -20.89 37.14
N ASN A 370 -17.07 -19.71 37.54
CA ASN A 370 -16.38 -19.47 38.80
C ASN A 370 -15.13 -20.35 39.01
N ARG A 371 -14.51 -20.84 37.94
CA ARG A 371 -13.23 -21.57 38.06
C ARG A 371 -12.10 -20.58 38.26
N ILE A 372 -11.27 -20.86 39.26
CA ILE A 372 -10.10 -20.06 39.61
C ILE A 372 -8.91 -20.55 38.81
N TYR A 373 -8.20 -19.61 38.20
CA TYR A 373 -6.89 -19.83 37.59
C TYR A 373 -5.88 -18.93 38.29
N SER A 374 -4.64 -19.40 38.42
CA SER A 374 -3.55 -18.65 39.04
C SER A 374 -2.28 -18.74 38.21
N GLY A 375 -1.42 -17.74 38.36
CA GLY A 375 -0.13 -17.69 37.70
C GLY A 375 -0.20 -17.86 36.19
N VAL A 376 0.63 -18.74 35.62
CA VAL A 376 0.67 -19.01 34.16
C VAL A 376 -0.67 -19.48 33.61
N SER A 377 -1.48 -20.19 34.41
CA SER A 377 -2.82 -20.60 33.96
C SER A 377 -3.74 -19.40 33.69
N THR A 378 -3.58 -18.31 34.43
CA THR A 378 -4.27 -17.04 34.15
C THR A 378 -3.86 -16.47 32.80
N TYR A 379 -2.56 -16.46 32.47
CA TYR A 379 -2.05 -16.00 31.18
C TYR A 379 -2.59 -16.85 30.01
N ILE A 380 -2.62 -18.17 30.17
CA ILE A 380 -3.22 -19.09 29.20
C ILE A 380 -4.69 -18.71 28.96
N GLN A 381 -5.48 -18.56 30.02
CA GLN A 381 -6.90 -18.19 29.87
C GLN A 381 -7.08 -16.82 29.22
N ILE A 382 -6.26 -15.82 29.57
CA ILE A 382 -6.27 -14.51 28.91
C ILE A 382 -6.12 -14.68 27.38
N LEU A 383 -5.09 -15.39 26.93
CA LEU A 383 -4.81 -15.59 25.50
C LEU A 383 -5.93 -16.37 24.81
N LEU A 384 -6.46 -17.43 25.43
CA LEU A 384 -7.57 -18.22 24.89
C LEU A 384 -8.85 -17.38 24.74
N LYS A 385 -9.15 -16.46 25.69
CA LYS A 385 -10.37 -15.66 25.66
C LYS A 385 -10.30 -14.43 24.75
N MET A 386 -9.10 -13.93 24.45
CA MET A 386 -8.89 -12.81 23.49
C MET A 386 -9.16 -13.17 22.02
N ARG A 387 -9.54 -14.42 21.71
CA ARG A 387 -9.91 -14.96 20.39
C ARG A 387 -8.74 -15.03 19.39
N TYR A 388 -8.22 -13.90 18.91
CA TYR A 388 -7.17 -13.91 17.87
C TYR A 388 -5.81 -14.36 18.41
N LEU A 389 -5.61 -14.31 19.73
CA LEU A 389 -4.45 -14.88 20.43
C LEU A 389 -4.69 -16.31 20.93
N TYR A 390 -5.82 -16.94 20.58
CA TYR A 390 -6.14 -18.31 20.98
C TYR A 390 -5.05 -19.32 20.62
N PRO A 391 -4.46 -19.31 19.40
CA PRO A 391 -3.37 -20.23 19.07
C PRO A 391 -2.16 -20.10 20.01
N LEU A 392 -1.82 -18.87 20.43
CA LEU A 392 -0.73 -18.66 21.38
C LEU A 392 -1.06 -19.20 22.77
N GLY A 393 -2.32 -19.09 23.20
CA GLY A 393 -2.80 -19.71 24.43
C GLY A 393 -2.70 -21.23 24.40
N MET A 394 -3.01 -21.84 23.25
CA MET A 394 -2.85 -23.28 23.02
C MET A 394 -1.38 -23.71 23.03
N ILE A 395 -0.49 -22.94 22.41
CA ILE A 395 0.95 -23.23 22.44
C ILE A 395 1.48 -23.13 23.88
N LEU A 396 1.08 -22.11 24.63
CA LEU A 396 1.50 -21.92 26.02
C LEU A 396 0.97 -23.02 26.96
N SER A 397 -0.11 -23.71 26.60
CA SER A 397 -0.66 -24.82 27.39
C SER A 397 0.02 -26.16 27.11
N LEU A 398 0.85 -26.27 26.07
CA LEU A 398 1.57 -27.51 25.75
C LEU A 398 2.55 -27.90 26.87
N PRO A 399 2.68 -29.21 27.16
CA PRO A 399 3.73 -29.70 28.05
C PRO A 399 5.12 -29.37 27.49
N GLY A 400 6.10 -29.18 28.36
CA GLY A 400 7.39 -28.56 28.07
C GLY A 400 7.32 -27.03 28.16
N ILE A 401 6.55 -26.39 27.29
CA ILE A 401 6.45 -24.93 27.21
C ILE A 401 5.84 -24.35 28.50
N ARG A 402 4.74 -24.96 28.97
CA ARG A 402 4.06 -24.53 30.19
C ARG A 402 4.99 -24.55 31.41
N GLN A 403 5.75 -25.63 31.59
CA GLN A 403 6.66 -25.81 32.74
C GLN A 403 7.80 -24.77 32.71
N ILE A 404 8.35 -24.49 31.51
CA ILE A 404 9.36 -23.45 31.34
C ILE A 404 8.77 -22.07 31.69
N ALA A 405 7.56 -21.78 31.21
CA ALA A 405 6.84 -20.55 31.51
C ALA A 405 6.56 -20.40 33.01
N GLU A 406 6.13 -21.46 33.70
CA GLU A 406 5.88 -21.47 35.14
C GLU A 406 7.16 -21.16 35.93
N LYS A 407 8.29 -21.78 35.58
CA LYS A 407 9.59 -21.50 36.21
C LYS A 407 10.01 -20.03 36.03
N LYS A 408 9.92 -19.51 34.81
CA LYS A 408 10.25 -18.09 34.51
C LYS A 408 9.30 -17.14 35.21
N TYR A 409 8.01 -17.49 35.26
CA TYR A 409 6.99 -16.70 35.92
C TYR A 409 7.24 -16.59 37.44
N ARG A 410 7.62 -17.67 38.13
CA ARG A 410 8.03 -17.61 39.55
C ARG A 410 9.24 -16.70 39.77
N ALA A 411 10.30 -16.87 38.96
CA ALA A 411 11.48 -16.01 39.06
C ALA A 411 11.14 -14.51 38.96
N ILE A 412 10.17 -14.12 38.12
CA ILE A 412 9.72 -12.72 37.97
C ILE A 412 8.76 -12.32 39.09
N ALA A 413 7.80 -13.19 39.42
CA ALA A 413 6.72 -12.88 40.36
C ALA A 413 7.25 -12.69 41.79
N ASP A 414 8.23 -13.50 42.17
CA ASP A 414 8.82 -13.50 43.52
C ASP A 414 9.86 -12.36 43.68
N SER A 415 10.38 -11.81 42.57
CA SER A 415 11.37 -10.72 42.57
C SER A 415 10.77 -9.34 42.25
N ARG A 416 9.45 -9.22 42.08
CA ARG A 416 8.83 -7.97 41.63
C ARG A 416 8.78 -6.92 42.73
N ALA A 417 9.09 -5.67 42.38
CA ALA A 417 8.95 -4.55 43.29
C ALA A 417 7.47 -4.17 43.49
N ARG A 418 7.08 -3.93 44.74
CA ARG A 418 5.83 -3.26 45.10
C ARG A 418 6.15 -1.84 45.55
N ILE A 419 5.39 -0.87 45.07
CA ILE A 419 5.56 0.53 45.46
C ILE A 419 4.37 0.91 46.34
N SER A 420 4.63 0.96 47.64
CA SER A 420 3.75 1.61 48.61
C SER A 420 4.04 3.11 48.55
N CYS A 421 3.45 3.85 47.60
CA CYS A 421 3.78 5.28 47.45
C CYS A 421 3.37 6.05 48.73
N SER A 422 4.37 6.62 49.41
CA SER A 422 4.28 7.88 50.16
C SER A 422 4.65 9.07 49.24
N SER A 423 4.72 10.30 49.76
CA SER A 423 4.98 11.56 49.05
C SER A 423 6.29 11.62 48.23
N GLU A 424 7.17 10.62 48.36
CA GLU A 424 8.49 10.55 47.69
C GLU A 424 8.50 9.69 46.43
N CYS A 425 7.34 9.26 45.94
CA CYS A 425 7.25 8.38 44.79
C CYS A 425 7.78 9.05 43.50
N LEU A 426 8.90 8.55 42.96
CA LEU A 426 9.42 8.95 41.65
C LEU A 426 8.46 8.54 40.53
N VAL A 427 7.54 9.45 40.19
CA VAL A 427 6.65 9.28 39.03
C VAL A 427 7.51 9.41 37.77
N SER A 428 7.68 8.30 37.04
CA SER A 428 8.35 8.33 35.74
C SER A 428 7.68 9.39 34.85
N PRO A 429 8.44 10.28 34.19
CA PRO A 429 7.86 11.29 33.33
C PRO A 429 7.08 10.61 32.21
N LYS A 430 5.90 11.14 31.92
CA LYS A 430 5.06 10.66 30.82
C LYS A 430 5.83 10.81 29.51
N LEU A 431 5.81 9.77 28.67
CA LEU A 431 6.41 9.86 27.34
C LEU A 431 5.73 10.97 26.53
N GLN A 432 6.53 11.90 26.00
CA GLN A 432 6.04 13.02 25.20
C GLN A 432 5.72 12.60 23.77
N ASP A 433 4.66 13.18 23.22
CA ASP A 433 4.32 13.02 21.81
C ASP A 433 5.00 14.10 20.98
N ASN A 434 5.96 13.69 20.17
CA ASN A 434 6.78 14.58 19.34
C ASN A 434 6.61 14.30 17.84
N ASN A 435 5.53 13.62 17.44
CA ASN A 435 5.29 13.35 16.02
C ASN A 435 4.90 14.64 15.26
N LEU A 436 5.10 14.66 13.94
CA LEU A 436 4.84 15.85 13.11
C LEU A 436 3.36 16.24 13.10
N TYR A 437 2.45 15.27 13.16
CA TYR A 437 1.01 15.53 13.22
C TYR A 437 0.63 16.30 14.49
N HIS A 438 1.08 15.86 15.66
CA HIS A 438 0.85 16.48 16.95
C HIS A 438 1.41 17.90 16.96
N GLN A 439 2.62 18.11 16.46
CA GLN A 439 3.23 19.43 16.43
C GLN A 439 2.48 20.40 15.50
N ILE A 440 2.12 19.96 14.29
CA ILE A 440 1.57 20.84 13.24
C ILE A 440 0.04 20.92 13.30
N PHE A 441 -0.64 19.77 13.31
CA PHE A 441 -2.09 19.64 13.19
C PHE A 441 -2.82 19.64 14.54
N GLU A 442 -2.13 19.49 15.66
CA GLU A 442 -2.75 19.64 17.00
C GLU A 442 -2.23 20.92 17.68
N CYS A 443 -0.95 20.97 18.03
CA CYS A 443 -0.36 22.09 18.77
C CYS A 443 -0.37 23.41 17.99
N PHE A 444 0.21 23.46 16.79
CA PHE A 444 0.27 24.69 16.00
C PHE A 444 -1.11 25.12 15.49
N ALA A 445 -1.94 24.18 15.04
CA ALA A 445 -3.30 24.44 14.61
C ALA A 445 -4.15 25.07 15.74
N THR A 446 -4.01 24.61 16.98
CA THR A 446 -4.73 25.19 18.14
C THR A 446 -4.14 26.53 18.56
N ARG A 447 -2.79 26.68 18.59
CA ARG A 447 -2.14 27.93 19.01
C ARG A 447 -2.32 29.07 18.01
N LYS A 448 -2.29 28.78 16.71
CA LYS A 448 -2.33 29.80 15.63
C LYS A 448 -3.27 29.35 14.48
N PRO A 449 -4.58 29.23 14.71
CA PRO A 449 -5.52 28.63 13.75
C PRO A 449 -5.58 29.36 12.41
N LYS A 450 -5.59 30.70 12.41
CA LYS A 450 -5.60 31.51 11.17
C LYS A 450 -4.32 31.35 10.35
N ALA A 451 -3.17 31.23 11.00
CA ALA A 451 -1.89 31.04 10.31
C ALA A 451 -1.78 29.62 9.75
N PHE A 452 -2.22 28.62 10.53
CA PHE A 452 -2.30 27.22 10.11
C PHE A 452 -3.16 27.06 8.85
N SER A 453 -4.41 27.52 8.86
CA SER A 453 -5.33 27.33 7.73
C SER A 453 -4.82 28.02 6.45
N ARG A 454 -4.26 29.23 6.56
CA ARG A 454 -3.65 29.94 5.42
C ARG A 454 -2.42 29.22 4.87
N LYS A 455 -1.53 28.71 5.74
CA LYS A 455 -0.34 27.97 5.29
C LYS A 455 -0.74 26.67 4.60
N LEU A 456 -1.66 25.91 5.19
CA LEU A 456 -2.11 24.66 4.60
C LEU A 456 -2.86 24.90 3.28
N ALA A 457 -3.69 25.94 3.18
CA ALA A 457 -4.35 26.31 1.93
C ALA A 457 -3.33 26.60 0.81
N LYS A 458 -2.23 27.31 1.11
CA LYS A 458 -1.14 27.55 0.15
C LYS A 458 -0.48 26.26 -0.30
N ILE A 459 -0.24 25.32 0.62
CA ILE A 459 0.32 24.00 0.29
C ILE A 459 -0.62 23.21 -0.62
N VAL A 460 -1.93 23.18 -0.31
CA VAL A 460 -2.94 22.50 -1.13
C VAL A 460 -3.00 23.10 -2.53
N ILE A 461 -2.96 24.44 -2.65
CA ILE A 461 -2.92 25.10 -3.96
C ILE A 461 -1.63 24.77 -4.70
N ALA A 462 -0.48 24.74 -4.03
CA ALA A 462 0.78 24.36 -4.68
C ALA A 462 0.72 22.93 -5.24
N LEU A 463 0.18 21.97 -4.48
CA LEU A 463 -0.02 20.60 -4.94
C LEU A 463 -1.02 20.52 -6.11
N LEU A 464 -2.09 21.32 -6.06
CA LEU A 464 -3.04 21.44 -7.17
C LEU A 464 -2.37 21.99 -8.43
N VAL A 465 -1.50 22.99 -8.30
CA VAL A 465 -0.74 23.55 -9.44
C VAL A 465 0.21 22.51 -10.03
N LEU A 466 0.92 21.74 -9.19
CA LEU A 466 1.77 20.64 -9.66
C LEU A 466 0.95 19.59 -10.41
N GLN A 467 -0.23 19.22 -9.89
CA GLN A 467 -1.14 18.31 -10.59
C GLN A 467 -1.65 18.89 -11.91
N LEU A 468 -2.08 20.14 -11.93
CA LEU A 468 -2.58 20.77 -13.15
C LEU A 468 -1.47 20.91 -14.19
N ASN A 469 -0.23 21.15 -13.78
CA ASN A 469 0.91 21.18 -14.68
C ASN A 469 1.07 19.83 -15.41
N THR A 470 1.00 18.69 -14.71
CA THR A 470 1.04 17.37 -15.37
C THR A 470 -0.17 17.13 -16.28
N THR A 471 -1.39 17.38 -15.78
CA THR A 471 -2.62 17.14 -16.55
C THR A 471 -2.70 18.01 -17.80
N ILE A 472 -2.28 19.28 -17.74
CA ILE A 472 -2.29 20.18 -18.91
C ILE A 472 -1.16 19.81 -19.86
N HIS A 473 0.07 19.60 -19.36
CA HIS A 473 1.22 19.30 -20.20
C HIS A 473 1.03 18.01 -21.00
N TYR A 474 0.78 16.88 -20.31
CA TYR A 474 0.68 15.57 -20.95
C TYR A 474 -0.74 15.21 -21.37
N GLY A 475 -1.75 15.66 -20.61
CA GLY A 475 -3.14 15.33 -20.89
C GLY A 475 -3.75 16.17 -22.00
N LEU A 476 -3.29 17.41 -22.22
CA LEU A 476 -3.85 18.32 -23.24
C LEU A 476 -2.82 18.73 -24.28
N ILE A 477 -1.72 19.40 -23.88
CA ILE A 477 -0.78 20.02 -24.81
C ILE A 477 -0.11 18.98 -25.71
N TYR A 478 0.45 17.93 -25.09
CA TYR A 478 1.09 16.83 -25.82
C TYR A 478 0.11 16.09 -26.75
N ARG A 479 -1.12 15.82 -26.27
CA ARG A 479 -2.11 15.01 -27.02
C ARG A 479 -2.82 15.74 -28.14
N LEU A 480 -2.99 17.04 -28.00
CA LEU A 480 -3.59 17.89 -29.04
C LEU A 480 -2.55 18.34 -30.07
N ASP A 481 -1.31 17.83 -29.99
CA ASP A 481 -0.14 18.30 -30.76
C ASP A 481 0.04 19.83 -30.68
N LEU A 482 -0.49 20.43 -29.61
CA LEU A 482 -0.32 21.86 -29.28
C LEU A 482 1.09 22.13 -28.73
N ALA A 483 1.87 21.07 -28.51
CA ALA A 483 3.32 21.12 -28.37
C ALA A 483 3.97 21.55 -29.69
N ALA A 484 3.70 22.79 -30.09
CA ALA A 484 4.68 23.86 -30.30
C ALA A 484 6.13 23.44 -30.64
N LYS A 485 6.29 22.50 -31.58
CA LYS A 485 7.47 22.42 -32.42
C LYS A 485 7.45 23.72 -33.23
N ASN A 486 8.43 24.58 -32.99
CA ASN A 486 8.81 25.77 -33.79
C ASN A 486 8.54 27.18 -33.20
N SER A 487 8.25 27.37 -31.90
CA SER A 487 8.25 28.72 -31.30
C SER A 487 9.35 28.91 -30.25
N PRO A 488 10.14 30.01 -30.29
CA PRO A 488 11.18 30.31 -29.29
C PRO A 488 10.67 30.45 -27.85
N ILE A 489 9.36 30.67 -27.68
CA ILE A 489 8.74 30.90 -26.36
C ILE A 489 8.20 29.59 -25.76
N SER A 490 7.74 28.65 -26.59
CA SER A 490 7.08 27.43 -26.11
C SER A 490 8.05 26.38 -25.58
N ALA A 491 9.25 26.27 -26.17
CA ALA A 491 10.23 25.27 -25.76
C ALA A 491 10.73 25.46 -24.31
N PRO A 492 11.13 26.67 -23.86
CA PRO A 492 11.51 26.89 -22.46
C PRO A 492 10.38 26.62 -21.47
N ILE A 493 9.13 26.91 -21.84
CA ILE A 493 7.95 26.64 -21.01
C ILE A 493 7.73 25.13 -20.86
N ALA A 494 7.85 24.37 -21.95
CA ALA A 494 7.73 22.92 -21.93
C ALA A 494 8.84 22.27 -21.09
N GLU A 495 10.08 22.75 -21.19
CA GLU A 495 11.22 22.27 -20.40
C GLU A 495 11.06 22.57 -18.90
N ALA A 496 10.63 23.79 -18.55
CA ALA A 496 10.32 24.15 -17.17
C ALA A 496 9.18 23.30 -16.60
N SER A 497 8.14 23.06 -17.41
CA SER A 497 7.01 22.20 -17.04
C SER A 497 7.45 20.75 -16.80
N ASN A 498 8.30 20.19 -17.67
CA ASN A 498 8.87 18.86 -17.50
C ASN A 498 9.74 18.76 -16.23
N SER A 499 10.55 19.78 -15.96
CA SER A 499 11.37 19.83 -14.74
C SER A 499 10.51 19.82 -13.47
N LEU A 500 9.40 20.55 -13.48
CA LEU A 500 8.42 20.52 -12.38
C LEU A 500 7.77 19.15 -12.22
N ILE A 501 7.48 18.45 -13.33
CA ILE A 501 6.90 17.10 -13.31
C ILE A 501 7.89 16.10 -12.73
N MET A 502 9.16 16.17 -13.13
CA MET A 502 10.20 15.30 -12.57
C MET A 502 10.34 15.49 -11.06
N LEU A 503 10.34 16.74 -10.60
CA LEU A 503 10.36 17.05 -9.16
C LEU A 503 9.11 16.50 -8.45
N SER A 504 7.92 16.70 -9.04
CA SER A 504 6.67 16.31 -8.42
C SER A 504 6.46 14.79 -8.38
N LEU A 505 6.90 14.09 -9.41
CA LEU A 505 6.92 12.62 -9.46
C LEU A 505 7.85 12.08 -8.38
N THR A 506 9.10 12.58 -8.34
CA THR A 506 10.15 12.07 -7.46
C THR A 506 9.78 12.19 -5.98
N PHE A 507 9.22 13.33 -5.56
CA PHE A 507 9.00 13.62 -4.14
C PHE A 507 7.53 13.49 -3.69
N PHE A 508 6.58 13.77 -4.57
CA PHE A 508 5.15 13.81 -4.19
C PHE A 508 4.33 12.70 -4.85
N GLY A 509 4.91 11.89 -5.74
CA GLY A 509 4.18 10.88 -6.50
C GLY A 509 3.19 11.48 -7.51
N ILE A 510 3.31 12.77 -7.83
CA ILE A 510 2.44 13.47 -8.79
C ILE A 510 3.04 13.28 -10.18
N THR A 511 2.37 12.50 -11.01
CA THR A 511 2.81 12.05 -12.34
C THR A 511 1.64 12.06 -13.33
N PRO A 512 1.88 12.00 -14.65
CA PRO A 512 0.84 11.66 -15.61
C PRO A 512 0.34 10.23 -15.39
N HIS A 513 -0.97 10.03 -15.31
CA HIS A 513 -1.60 8.72 -15.09
C HIS A 513 -2.21 8.15 -16.37
N ALA A 514 -1.37 8.02 -17.39
CA ALA A 514 -1.72 7.64 -18.74
C ALA A 514 -1.84 6.12 -18.97
N LEU A 515 -2.54 5.41 -18.08
CA LEU A 515 -2.55 3.93 -18.08
C LEU A 515 -3.52 3.33 -19.13
N TYR A 516 -3.04 2.36 -19.92
CA TYR A 516 -3.83 1.59 -20.91
C TYR A 516 -4.56 2.44 -21.95
N LEU A 517 -3.80 3.33 -22.58
CA LEU A 517 -4.28 4.23 -23.64
C LEU A 517 -3.95 3.69 -25.03
N HIS A 518 -4.38 4.43 -26.05
CA HIS A 518 -4.21 4.04 -27.46
C HIS A 518 -2.73 3.75 -27.79
N ASP A 519 -1.81 4.55 -27.27
CA ASP A 519 -0.36 4.41 -27.47
C ASP A 519 0.22 3.06 -27.00
N HIS A 520 -0.49 2.31 -26.15
CA HIS A 520 -0.08 0.98 -25.70
C HIS A 520 -0.54 -0.16 -26.63
N PHE A 521 -1.66 0.00 -27.32
CA PHE A 521 -2.31 -1.10 -28.04
C PHE A 521 -2.40 -0.88 -29.55
N ALA A 522 -2.30 0.38 -30.02
CA ALA A 522 -2.22 0.69 -31.43
C ALA A 522 -0.94 0.10 -32.02
N GLY A 523 -1.08 -0.82 -32.98
CA GLY A 523 0.06 -1.56 -33.56
C GLY A 523 0.60 -2.67 -32.67
N TYR A 524 -0.07 -3.00 -31.55
CA TYR A 524 0.32 -4.10 -30.67
C TYR A 524 -0.24 -5.43 -31.19
N ASP A 525 0.37 -5.97 -32.24
CA ASP A 525 -0.13 -7.13 -33.00
C ASP A 525 0.68 -8.41 -32.76
N HIS A 526 1.68 -8.38 -31.87
CA HIS A 526 2.48 -9.54 -31.53
C HIS A 526 3.02 -9.52 -30.11
N ILE A 527 3.33 -10.72 -29.60
CA ILE A 527 4.01 -10.95 -28.34
C ILE A 527 5.18 -11.92 -28.54
N LEU A 528 6.12 -11.90 -27.62
CA LEU A 528 7.33 -12.71 -27.60
C LEU A 528 7.39 -13.61 -26.36
N ALA A 529 8.02 -14.77 -26.52
CA ALA A 529 8.34 -15.67 -25.42
C ALA A 529 9.73 -16.27 -25.62
N ILE A 530 10.22 -16.95 -24.58
CA ILE A 530 11.51 -17.63 -24.62
C ILE A 530 11.30 -19.08 -24.23
N THR A 531 11.79 -19.97 -25.07
CA THR A 531 11.92 -21.41 -24.81
C THR A 531 13.40 -21.78 -24.83
N TYR A 532 13.74 -22.99 -24.41
CA TYR A 532 15.12 -23.47 -24.44
C TYR A 532 15.17 -24.95 -24.79
N THR A 533 16.28 -25.40 -25.37
CA THR A 533 16.56 -26.83 -25.56
C THR A 533 17.19 -27.39 -24.28
N ASP A 534 16.54 -28.40 -23.67
CA ASP A 534 17.08 -29.09 -22.49
C ASP A 534 18.22 -30.07 -22.86
N GLN A 535 18.85 -30.68 -21.85
CA GLN A 535 19.96 -31.63 -22.04
C GLN A 535 19.58 -32.86 -22.88
N ASN A 536 18.29 -33.17 -23.00
CA ASN A 536 17.78 -34.28 -23.80
C ASN A 536 17.40 -33.85 -25.22
N GLY A 537 17.71 -32.61 -25.62
CA GLY A 537 17.34 -32.07 -26.92
C GLY A 537 15.87 -31.67 -27.04
N THR A 538 15.10 -31.69 -25.95
CA THR A 538 13.67 -31.35 -25.98
C THR A 538 13.46 -29.86 -25.73
N GLU A 539 12.62 -29.22 -26.53
CA GLU A 539 12.27 -27.82 -26.32
C GLU A 539 11.30 -27.66 -25.13
N ARG A 540 11.66 -26.77 -24.20
CA ARG A 540 10.91 -26.48 -22.98
C ARG A 540 10.62 -24.98 -22.87
N TRP A 541 9.53 -24.64 -22.20
CA TRP A 541 9.18 -23.25 -21.91
C TRP A 541 10.02 -22.73 -20.75
N LEU A 542 10.60 -21.54 -20.91
CA LEU A 542 11.19 -20.83 -19.78
C LEU A 542 10.05 -20.39 -18.85
N PRO A 543 10.19 -20.46 -17.52
CA PRO A 543 9.14 -20.07 -16.56
C PRO A 543 8.98 -18.53 -16.47
N PHE A 544 8.69 -17.91 -17.61
CA PHE A 544 8.60 -16.47 -17.79
C PHE A 544 7.27 -16.10 -18.47
N VAL A 545 7.18 -16.32 -19.79
CA VAL A 545 5.93 -16.25 -20.56
C VAL A 545 5.48 -17.67 -20.86
N ASN A 546 4.23 -18.02 -20.52
CA ASN A 546 3.71 -19.38 -20.76
C ASN A 546 3.20 -19.57 -22.21
N GLN A 547 2.73 -20.78 -22.52
CA GLN A 547 2.18 -21.16 -23.84
C GLN A 547 1.03 -20.26 -24.31
N GLN A 548 0.22 -19.74 -23.38
CA GLN A 548 -0.89 -18.86 -23.70
C GLN A 548 -0.41 -17.43 -24.01
N GLY A 549 0.84 -17.09 -23.68
CA GLY A 549 1.36 -15.73 -23.79
C GLY A 549 1.20 -14.92 -22.51
N ARG A 550 0.99 -15.57 -21.35
CA ARG A 550 0.75 -14.92 -20.07
C ARG A 550 2.00 -14.86 -19.20
N LEU A 551 2.14 -13.76 -18.46
CA LEU A 551 3.15 -13.55 -17.43
C LEU A 551 2.53 -13.86 -16.05
N LEU A 552 2.71 -15.09 -15.57
CA LEU A 552 2.11 -15.55 -14.30
C LEU A 552 3.06 -15.39 -13.12
N ALA A 553 2.54 -15.67 -11.92
CA ALA A 553 3.32 -15.77 -10.69
C ALA A 553 4.67 -16.48 -10.94
N PRO A 554 5.82 -15.88 -10.58
CA PRO A 554 5.99 -14.58 -9.91
C PRO A 554 6.24 -13.37 -10.85
N ASN A 555 6.14 -13.50 -12.17
CA ASN A 555 6.53 -12.51 -13.20
C ASN A 555 5.54 -11.35 -13.43
N TRP A 556 4.77 -10.98 -12.41
CA TRP A 556 3.79 -9.89 -12.44
C TRP A 556 4.39 -8.55 -12.00
N GLY A 557 3.55 -7.51 -11.91
CA GLY A 557 3.92 -6.19 -11.43
C GLY A 557 4.99 -5.53 -12.31
N ARG A 558 6.13 -5.19 -11.70
CA ARG A 558 7.23 -4.53 -12.41
C ARG A 558 7.95 -5.42 -13.42
N VAL A 559 7.98 -6.74 -13.21
CA VAL A 559 8.56 -7.69 -14.19
C VAL A 559 7.66 -7.77 -15.42
N HIS A 560 6.34 -7.76 -15.22
CA HIS A 560 5.39 -7.61 -16.31
C HIS A 560 5.59 -6.29 -17.05
N SER A 561 5.72 -5.16 -16.33
CA SER A 561 5.94 -3.85 -16.97
C SER A 561 7.23 -3.81 -17.80
N MET A 562 8.34 -4.33 -17.24
CA MET A 562 9.63 -4.47 -17.94
C MET A 562 9.48 -5.19 -19.28
N TRP A 563 8.69 -6.26 -19.34
CA TRP A 563 8.52 -7.02 -20.57
C TRP A 563 7.48 -6.41 -21.51
N ALA A 564 6.25 -6.24 -21.04
CA ALA A 564 5.08 -5.90 -21.85
C ALA A 564 4.97 -4.40 -22.18
N ASN A 565 5.57 -3.52 -21.38
CA ASN A 565 5.48 -2.07 -21.59
C ASN A 565 6.81 -1.45 -22.04
N ILE A 566 7.92 -2.14 -21.82
CA ILE A 566 9.26 -1.59 -22.09
C ILE A 566 9.98 -2.40 -23.18
N ALA A 567 10.11 -3.72 -23.04
CA ALA A 567 10.85 -4.56 -23.99
C ALA A 567 10.09 -4.85 -25.29
N VAL A 568 8.82 -5.24 -25.17
CA VAL A 568 7.93 -5.62 -26.28
C VAL A 568 6.86 -4.54 -26.37
N THR A 569 7.18 -3.45 -27.07
CA THR A 569 6.27 -2.34 -27.37
C THR A 569 5.65 -2.51 -28.76
N PRO A 570 4.61 -1.75 -29.14
CA PRO A 570 4.06 -1.78 -30.51
C PRO A 570 5.12 -1.52 -31.59
N THR A 571 6.13 -0.70 -31.26
CA THR A 571 7.32 -0.49 -32.08
C THR A 571 8.54 -0.94 -31.29
N ILE A 572 8.97 -2.18 -31.52
CA ILE A 572 10.09 -2.80 -30.81
C ILE A 572 11.40 -2.12 -31.18
N ASN A 573 12.16 -1.73 -30.15
CA ASN A 573 13.55 -1.31 -30.27
C ASN A 573 14.47 -2.52 -30.01
N ASN A 574 15.24 -2.95 -31.02
CA ASN A 574 16.06 -4.16 -30.93
C ASN A 574 17.08 -4.12 -29.78
N THR A 575 17.76 -2.99 -29.56
CA THR A 575 18.75 -2.86 -28.47
C THR A 575 18.09 -3.08 -27.11
N ARG A 576 16.91 -2.50 -26.92
CA ARG A 576 16.14 -2.66 -25.68
C ARG A 576 15.63 -4.10 -25.52
N LEU A 577 15.11 -4.69 -26.59
CA LEU A 577 14.65 -6.08 -26.57
C LEU A 577 15.80 -7.04 -26.22
N GLN A 578 16.95 -6.90 -26.88
CA GLN A 578 18.15 -7.70 -26.61
C GLN A 578 18.60 -7.59 -25.16
N LYS A 579 18.60 -6.38 -24.58
CA LYS A 579 18.88 -6.16 -23.15
C LYS A 579 17.96 -6.98 -22.24
N PHE A 580 16.66 -7.03 -22.54
CA PHE A 580 15.71 -7.75 -21.68
C PHE A 580 15.68 -9.25 -21.94
N ILE A 581 15.95 -9.71 -23.16
CA ILE A 581 16.22 -11.13 -23.44
C ILE A 581 17.45 -11.60 -22.66
N MET A 582 18.52 -10.81 -22.66
CA MET A 582 19.73 -11.06 -21.85
C MET A 582 19.36 -11.18 -20.36
N LYS A 583 18.68 -10.18 -19.79
CA LYS A 583 18.26 -10.22 -18.37
C LYS A 583 17.41 -11.44 -18.05
N VAL A 584 16.41 -11.76 -18.87
CA VAL A 584 15.49 -12.88 -18.63
C VAL A 584 16.22 -14.23 -18.70
N THR A 585 17.06 -14.44 -19.72
CA THR A 585 17.80 -15.71 -19.89
C THR A 585 18.88 -15.89 -18.82
N ALA A 586 19.64 -14.84 -18.50
CA ALA A 586 20.64 -14.87 -17.43
C ALA A 586 20.01 -15.06 -16.04
N PHE A 587 18.81 -14.53 -15.80
CA PHE A 587 18.13 -14.72 -14.52
C PHE A 587 17.53 -16.13 -14.40
N TRP A 588 16.72 -16.54 -15.37
CA TRP A 588 15.98 -17.80 -15.27
C TRP A 588 16.83 -19.03 -15.52
N GLY A 589 17.88 -18.95 -16.35
CA GLY A 589 18.76 -20.08 -16.65
C GLY A 589 19.33 -20.72 -15.38
N PRO A 590 20.18 -20.04 -14.60
CA PRO A 590 20.69 -20.55 -13.34
C PRO A 590 19.59 -20.85 -12.32
N LYS A 591 18.50 -20.06 -12.29
CA LYS A 591 17.39 -20.23 -11.33
C LYS A 591 16.69 -21.58 -11.48
N ILE A 592 16.66 -22.16 -12.68
CA ILE A 592 16.12 -23.50 -12.94
C ILE A 592 17.21 -24.55 -13.20
N GLY A 593 18.48 -24.22 -12.93
CA GLY A 593 19.60 -25.16 -13.03
C GLY A 593 20.15 -25.39 -14.44
N LEU A 594 19.88 -24.49 -15.39
CA LEU A 594 20.49 -24.56 -16.74
C LEU A 594 21.95 -24.10 -16.71
N ASN A 595 22.79 -24.78 -17.47
CA ASN A 595 24.12 -24.30 -17.82
C ASN A 595 23.99 -23.36 -19.02
N LEU A 596 24.25 -22.07 -18.83
CA LEU A 596 24.08 -21.04 -19.86
C LEU A 596 24.91 -21.32 -21.11
N ASP A 597 26.17 -21.77 -20.96
CA ASP A 597 27.08 -21.99 -22.10
C ASP A 597 26.63 -23.13 -23.03
N ASN A 598 25.87 -24.09 -22.48
CA ASN A 598 25.38 -25.26 -23.23
C ASN A 598 23.91 -25.13 -23.62
N THR A 599 23.23 -24.05 -23.23
CA THR A 599 21.79 -23.88 -23.48
C THR A 599 21.54 -22.99 -24.68
N VAL A 600 20.76 -23.50 -25.64
CA VAL A 600 20.21 -22.69 -26.73
C VAL A 600 18.83 -22.20 -26.33
N PHE A 601 18.66 -20.87 -26.26
CA PHE A 601 17.37 -20.23 -26.06
C PHE A 601 16.76 -19.89 -27.41
N HIS A 602 15.47 -20.17 -27.58
CA HIS A 602 14.72 -19.85 -28.79
C HIS A 602 13.76 -18.70 -28.51
N ILE A 603 13.77 -17.70 -29.37
CA ILE A 603 12.84 -16.56 -29.28
C ILE A 603 11.61 -16.90 -30.11
N LYS A 604 10.46 -16.92 -29.43
CA LYS A 604 9.16 -17.24 -30.02
C LYS A 604 8.37 -15.97 -30.26
N LEU A 605 7.65 -15.89 -31.37
CA LEU A 605 6.70 -14.83 -31.68
C LEU A 605 5.30 -15.43 -31.83
N LYS A 606 4.29 -14.75 -31.28
CA LYS A 606 2.87 -15.05 -31.48
C LYS A 606 2.17 -13.78 -31.94
N LYS A 607 1.41 -13.87 -33.03
CA LYS A 607 0.51 -12.80 -33.47
C LYS A 607 -0.73 -12.74 -32.57
N ILE A 608 -1.13 -11.53 -32.21
CA ILE A 608 -2.30 -11.24 -31.38
C ILE A 608 -3.12 -10.11 -31.99
N ASN A 609 -4.38 -9.99 -31.60
CA ASN A 609 -5.24 -8.89 -32.01
C ASN A 609 -5.62 -8.01 -30.80
N ALA A 610 -5.56 -6.70 -31.00
CA ALA A 610 -5.97 -5.68 -30.02
C ALA A 610 -7.00 -4.71 -30.65
N PRO A 611 -8.18 -5.20 -31.05
CA PRO A 611 -9.16 -4.37 -31.76
C PRO A 611 -9.72 -3.27 -30.87
N ALA A 612 -9.97 -2.09 -31.44
CA ALA A 612 -10.63 -1.00 -30.74
C ALA A 612 -12.12 -1.25 -30.48
N TYR A 613 -12.71 -2.27 -31.13
CA TYR A 613 -14.10 -2.70 -30.99
C TYR A 613 -14.20 -4.06 -30.29
N TRP A 614 -15.38 -4.38 -29.76
CA TRP A 614 -15.58 -5.61 -29.02
C TRP A 614 -15.60 -6.82 -29.96
N VAL A 615 -14.91 -7.88 -29.57
CA VAL A 615 -14.86 -9.15 -30.28
C VAL A 615 -15.17 -10.28 -29.30
N HIS A 616 -16.11 -11.14 -29.68
CA HIS A 616 -16.46 -12.29 -28.84
C HIS A 616 -15.27 -13.22 -28.68
N ASP A 617 -14.95 -13.59 -27.44
CA ASP A 617 -13.90 -14.54 -27.08
C ASP A 617 -12.47 -14.14 -27.51
N GLN A 618 -12.24 -12.83 -27.64
CA GLN A 618 -10.94 -12.27 -28.08
C GLN A 618 -9.75 -12.78 -27.25
N LEU A 619 -9.93 -12.99 -25.94
CA LEU A 619 -8.87 -13.48 -25.06
C LEU A 619 -8.41 -14.89 -25.48
N HIS A 620 -9.34 -15.80 -25.70
CA HIS A 620 -9.04 -17.17 -26.12
C HIS A 620 -8.49 -17.23 -27.54
N GLN A 621 -8.99 -16.41 -28.45
CA GLN A 621 -8.43 -16.29 -29.80
C GLN A 621 -6.94 -15.88 -29.76
N ASN A 622 -6.59 -14.93 -28.89
CA ASN A 622 -5.21 -14.55 -28.65
C ASN A 622 -4.41 -15.67 -27.98
N PHE A 623 -5.00 -16.46 -27.08
CA PHE A 623 -4.31 -17.63 -26.49
C PHE A 623 -4.01 -18.72 -27.51
N SER A 624 -4.96 -19.02 -28.40
CA SER A 624 -4.86 -20.13 -29.36
C SER A 624 -3.94 -19.83 -30.55
N SER A 625 -3.55 -18.57 -30.75
CA SER A 625 -2.66 -18.20 -31.86
C SER A 625 -1.31 -18.92 -31.75
N PRO A 626 -0.76 -19.45 -32.86
CA PRO A 626 0.43 -20.28 -32.85
C PRO A 626 1.68 -19.48 -32.52
N TRP A 627 2.68 -20.16 -31.97
CA TRP A 627 4.03 -19.62 -31.78
C TRP A 627 4.93 -20.04 -32.94
N THR A 628 5.73 -19.11 -33.44
CA THR A 628 6.79 -19.35 -34.42
C THR A 628 8.14 -19.02 -33.82
N THR A 629 9.18 -19.82 -34.09
CA THR A 629 10.55 -19.44 -33.74
C THR A 629 11.04 -18.40 -34.73
N ILE A 630 11.51 -17.26 -34.23
CA ILE A 630 12.04 -16.17 -35.06
C ILE A 630 13.57 -16.03 -34.97
N GLY A 631 14.20 -16.68 -33.99
CA GLY A 631 15.64 -16.64 -33.83
C GLY A 631 16.12 -17.35 -32.56
N THR A 632 17.42 -17.31 -32.32
CA THR A 632 18.07 -17.98 -31.20
C THR A 632 19.04 -17.08 -30.43
N VAL A 633 19.30 -17.45 -29.19
CA VAL A 633 20.21 -16.76 -28.28
C VAL A 633 21.07 -17.78 -27.57
N LYS A 634 22.37 -17.52 -27.51
CA LYS A 634 23.35 -18.41 -26.87
C LYS A 634 24.30 -17.61 -26.00
N TRP A 635 24.69 -18.21 -24.89
CA TRP A 635 25.75 -17.69 -24.02
C TRP A 635 27.04 -18.46 -24.29
N THR A 636 28.18 -17.78 -24.22
CA THR A 636 29.51 -18.40 -24.29
C THR A 636 30.45 -17.54 -23.46
N ASP A 637 31.06 -18.14 -22.44
CA ASP A 637 31.99 -17.44 -21.53
C ASP A 637 31.39 -16.15 -20.95
N LYS A 638 30.12 -16.23 -20.51
CA LYS A 638 29.32 -15.10 -19.98
C LYS A 638 28.99 -13.99 -20.98
N LEU A 639 29.31 -14.16 -22.27
CA LEU A 639 28.91 -13.26 -23.34
C LEU A 639 27.67 -13.81 -24.04
N ILE A 640 26.72 -12.94 -24.37
CA ILE A 640 25.49 -13.30 -25.08
C ILE A 640 25.62 -12.97 -26.57
N SER A 641 25.19 -13.90 -27.41
CA SER A 641 25.07 -13.74 -28.86
C SER A 641 23.61 -13.85 -29.29
N PHE A 642 23.22 -13.04 -30.27
CA PHE A 642 21.86 -12.99 -30.80
C PHE A 642 21.87 -13.36 -32.28
N ASP A 643 21.04 -14.32 -32.64
CA ASP A 643 20.66 -14.63 -34.00
C ASP A 643 19.17 -14.28 -34.14
N LEU A 644 18.90 -13.01 -34.44
CA LEU A 644 17.55 -12.45 -34.54
C LEU A 644 17.42 -11.60 -35.81
N PRO A 645 16.21 -11.48 -36.37
CA PRO A 645 15.97 -10.64 -37.54
C PRO A 645 16.29 -9.17 -37.26
N ASP A 646 16.90 -8.49 -38.23
CA ASP A 646 17.25 -7.06 -38.13
C ASP A 646 16.04 -6.16 -37.88
N ASN A 647 14.86 -6.56 -38.35
CA ASN A 647 13.62 -5.85 -38.09
C ASN A 647 12.51 -6.82 -37.66
N ILE A 648 12.35 -7.00 -36.35
CA ILE A 648 11.27 -7.84 -35.80
C ILE A 648 9.89 -7.23 -36.09
N ASN A 649 9.79 -5.91 -36.24
CA ASN A 649 8.50 -5.23 -36.50
C ASN A 649 7.93 -5.52 -37.89
N SER A 650 8.71 -6.10 -38.82
CA SER A 650 8.23 -6.50 -40.15
C SER A 650 7.76 -7.95 -40.25
N LEU A 651 7.83 -8.71 -39.16
CA LEU A 651 7.43 -10.13 -39.09
C LEU A 651 5.93 -10.32 -38.86
#